data_AF-A0A2L0ELL8-F1
#
_entry.id   AF-A0A2L0ELL8-F1
#
_cell.length_a   1.000
_cell.length_b   1.000
_cell.length_c   1.000
_cell.angle_alpha   90.00
_cell.angle_beta   90.00
_cell.angle_gamma   90.00
#
_symmetry.space_group_name_H-M   'P 1'
#
loop_
_entity.id
_entity.type
_entity.pdbx_description
1 polymer ?
#
loop_
_entity_poly.entity_id
_entity_poly.type
_entity_poly.pdbx_seq_one_letter_code
_entity_poly.pdbx_strand_id
1 'polypeptide(L)'
;MTPSHENVPKRCLLASAVATAILCAQAPSVAQPEEPPPPPRAEPSPAPPPSAEPSPPPPPSAAQESTAAPAVDEAALALARKNAEAAYNAGRELWKRGEYAAALARYQSSLRFFPTWSARTGAGACLVKLQRYDEALDAFQSALREVGDRLPAKTKASVLEQIDLMRSVTGMVMVTGAAPGAIVVVDGRLRGEHPLGAPVPVLVGPHLIRVYKEGFGIYEEAVDVAKGNMATLPAALKPLAETGRLKVGEVNGRKMEVVVDGVPVGETPWEGPVSPGPHSVHLRPITPKRELSPLTCDETIVAAPEGSVEEQELGTEPVSVIVKAGGTTPVQLKVERLGAVLRITPNPATAGVYINGVYVGRGGYVGRAKPGKHVVKLSEDGYVPVSQTVEAKVDQDNAPPGRLRKDWSSPRWAERGRFLVEARGDLALTPSLGGEIASGCDGLCQSSLGVGARFALRGGYEFPGGLNIGLTAGYFQMQQTITGRPTSFSIIDRETNQPTETRAGTANHTVNLRDFMAGAYGSLRLSERFPVRLGLTVGALLGSVEDSRIAIIDNNATGPVVQSGFFPWLFVEPEVQVGLRLGEHFSVGVGFSAMVLVPPRVPLWTEQMQINAHDDDTGDDVANDDLGQFSAETITGSVVVAMTQGLYIRYGF
;
A
#
# COMPACT_ATOMS: atom_id res chain seq x y z
N MET A 1 17.94 22.94 63.27
CA MET A 1 17.19 24.21 63.33
C MET A 1 17.28 24.87 61.97
N THR A 2 16.13 25.16 61.36
CA THR A 2 15.92 26.17 60.30
C THR A 2 15.98 27.60 60.93
N PRO A 3 15.96 28.74 60.19
CA PRO A 3 15.36 28.92 58.85
C PRO A 3 16.07 29.89 57.85
N SER A 4 15.43 30.05 56.67
CA SER A 4 15.38 31.26 55.82
C SER A 4 16.68 31.75 55.13
N HIS A 5 16.70 32.29 53.90
CA HIS A 5 15.74 32.51 52.79
C HIS A 5 16.54 32.24 51.46
N GLU A 6 16.07 32.21 50.20
CA GLU A 6 14.82 32.52 49.46
C GLU A 6 14.91 31.77 48.07
N ASN A 7 14.05 31.82 47.03
CA ASN A 7 12.75 32.43 46.70
C ASN A 7 11.98 31.48 45.72
N VAL A 8 11.14 32.00 44.83
CA VAL A 8 10.19 31.33 43.90
C VAL A 8 9.97 32.27 42.66
N PRO A 9 8.97 32.19 41.74
CA PRO A 9 7.88 31.21 41.49
C PRO A 9 7.64 30.82 39.99
N LYS A 10 6.53 30.09 39.76
CA LYS A 10 5.66 29.93 38.53
C LYS A 10 5.90 28.62 37.75
N ARG A 11 4.88 27.86 37.31
CA ARG A 11 3.38 27.97 37.35
C ARG A 11 2.81 26.62 37.89
N CYS A 12 1.66 26.44 38.54
CA CYS A 12 0.26 26.90 38.32
C CYS A 12 -0.39 26.48 36.99
N LEU A 13 -1.64 26.00 36.91
CA LEU A 13 -2.48 25.16 37.80
C LEU A 13 -3.75 24.75 37.00
N LEU A 14 -4.44 23.67 37.41
CA LEU A 14 -5.84 23.32 37.07
C LEU A 14 -6.26 23.28 35.58
N ALA A 15 -6.47 22.08 35.05
CA ALA A 15 -7.46 21.84 33.99
C ALA A 15 -8.81 21.50 34.65
N SER A 16 -9.92 22.01 34.09
CA SER A 16 -11.27 21.79 34.62
C SER A 16 -12.02 20.66 33.90
N ALA A 17 -13.15 20.24 34.45
CA ALA A 17 -13.87 19.04 34.06
C ALA A 17 -14.62 19.16 32.72
N VAL A 18 -14.69 18.04 32.00
CA VAL A 18 -15.73 17.74 31.01
C VAL A 18 -16.32 16.39 31.38
N ALA A 19 -17.59 16.37 31.79
CA ALA A 19 -18.32 15.14 32.11
C ALA A 19 -19.17 14.72 30.90
N THR A 20 -18.85 13.57 30.30
CA THR A 20 -19.64 12.98 29.22
C THR A 20 -20.30 11.70 29.72
N ALA A 21 -21.63 11.70 29.82
CA ALA A 21 -22.38 10.51 30.22
C ALA A 21 -22.44 9.50 29.06
N ILE A 22 -21.89 8.30 29.28
CA ILE A 22 -22.07 7.15 28.39
C ILE A 22 -23.06 6.18 29.05
N LEU A 23 -24.14 5.88 28.33
CA LEU A 23 -25.26 5.09 28.83
C LEU A 23 -24.96 3.59 28.69
N CYS A 24 -24.37 2.98 29.72
CA CYS A 24 -24.11 1.53 29.74
C CYS A 24 -25.40 0.73 29.97
N ALA A 25 -25.97 0.17 28.90
CA ALA A 25 -27.00 -0.86 29.02
C ALA A 25 -26.40 -2.16 29.59
N GLN A 26 -26.82 -2.56 30.79
CA GLN A 26 -26.41 -3.82 31.39
C GLN A 26 -27.29 -4.97 30.90
N ALA A 27 -26.70 -6.00 30.30
CA ALA A 27 -27.33 -7.30 30.09
C ALA A 27 -26.97 -8.24 31.25
N PRO A 28 -27.89 -9.11 31.71
CA PRO A 28 -27.62 -10.02 32.83
C PRO A 28 -26.60 -11.09 32.43
N SER A 29 -25.63 -11.35 33.31
CA SER A 29 -24.67 -12.45 33.14
C SER A 29 -25.37 -13.80 33.32
N VAL A 30 -25.44 -14.61 32.27
CA VAL A 30 -25.87 -16.00 32.36
C VAL A 30 -24.66 -16.84 32.74
N ALA A 31 -24.69 -17.41 33.95
CA ALA A 31 -23.63 -18.32 34.40
C ALA A 31 -23.64 -19.62 33.57
N GLN A 32 -22.47 -20.01 33.07
CA GLN A 32 -22.23 -21.38 32.62
C GLN A 32 -21.67 -22.21 33.79
N PRO A 33 -22.02 -23.50 33.92
CA PRO A 33 -21.49 -24.36 34.97
C PRO A 33 -20.00 -24.69 34.72
N GLU A 34 -19.20 -24.72 35.78
CA GLU A 34 -17.82 -25.22 35.72
C GLU A 34 -17.78 -26.73 35.45
N GLU A 35 -16.88 -27.15 34.56
CA GLU A 35 -16.58 -28.56 34.32
C GLU A 35 -15.47 -29.03 35.28
N PRO A 36 -15.63 -30.15 36.01
CA PRO A 36 -14.69 -30.55 37.05
C PRO A 36 -13.35 -31.06 36.49
N PRO A 37 -12.23 -30.87 37.22
CA PRO A 37 -10.90 -31.25 36.74
C PRO A 37 -10.74 -32.78 36.63
N PRO A 38 -9.95 -33.27 35.66
CA PRO A 38 -9.70 -34.70 35.48
C PRO A 38 -8.86 -35.29 36.62
N PRO A 39 -9.09 -36.56 37.04
CA PRO A 39 -8.34 -37.19 38.11
C PRO A 39 -6.90 -37.53 37.71
N PRO A 40 -5.95 -37.59 38.68
CA PRO A 40 -4.57 -37.95 38.42
C PRO A 40 -4.45 -39.39 37.91
N ARG A 41 -3.63 -39.60 36.88
CA ARG A 41 -3.41 -40.91 36.26
C ARG A 41 -2.29 -41.65 37.00
N ALA A 42 -2.58 -42.87 37.48
CA ALA A 42 -1.60 -43.69 38.20
C ALA A 42 -0.44 -44.15 37.29
N GLU A 43 0.75 -44.28 37.89
CA GLU A 43 1.94 -44.80 37.22
C GLU A 43 1.84 -46.33 37.00
N PRO A 44 2.12 -46.85 35.80
CA PRO A 44 2.24 -48.29 35.58
C PRO A 44 3.62 -48.79 36.05
N SER A 45 3.61 -49.87 36.85
CA SER A 45 4.80 -50.60 37.31
C SER A 45 5.65 -51.13 36.14
N PRO A 46 7.00 -51.18 36.24
CA PRO A 46 7.86 -51.55 35.12
C PRO A 46 7.67 -53.00 34.64
N ALA A 47 7.66 -53.17 33.31
CA ALA A 47 7.68 -54.47 32.65
C ALA A 47 9.09 -55.12 32.70
N PRO A 48 9.20 -56.46 32.68
CA PRO A 48 10.47 -57.17 32.74
C PRO A 48 11.32 -57.00 31.45
N PRO A 49 12.64 -57.19 31.52
CA PRO A 49 13.53 -57.07 30.37
C PRO A 49 13.27 -58.16 29.32
N PRO A 50 13.30 -57.85 28.01
CA PRO A 50 13.27 -58.86 26.97
C PRO A 50 14.57 -59.69 26.97
N SER A 51 14.44 -60.99 26.72
CA SER A 51 15.56 -61.92 26.60
C SER A 51 16.45 -61.60 25.39
N ALA A 52 17.75 -61.92 25.50
CA ALA A 52 18.68 -61.74 24.39
C ALA A 52 18.45 -62.77 23.28
N GLU A 53 18.19 -62.30 22.06
CA GLU A 53 18.36 -63.08 20.83
C GLU A 53 19.82 -62.93 20.32
N PRO A 54 20.37 -63.96 19.64
CA PRO A 54 21.78 -63.98 19.27
C PRO A 54 22.12 -63.01 18.12
N SER A 55 23.33 -62.45 18.16
CA SER A 55 23.86 -61.59 17.10
C SER A 55 24.00 -62.33 15.76
N PRO A 56 23.79 -61.63 14.62
CA PRO A 56 23.93 -62.22 13.29
C PRO A 56 25.39 -62.65 13.02
N PRO A 57 25.61 -63.69 12.19
CA PRO A 57 26.94 -64.15 11.84
C PRO A 57 27.71 -63.07 11.05
N PRO A 58 29.06 -63.05 11.14
CA PRO A 58 29.88 -62.10 10.38
C PRO A 58 29.75 -62.33 8.87
N PRO A 59 29.84 -61.27 8.05
CA PRO A 59 29.83 -61.40 6.60
C PRO A 59 31.05 -62.21 6.10
N PRO A 60 30.94 -62.92 4.97
CA PRO A 60 32.05 -63.69 4.42
C PRO A 60 33.21 -62.78 4.02
N SER A 61 34.44 -63.28 4.17
CA SER A 61 35.66 -62.56 3.81
C SER A 61 35.70 -62.26 2.30
N ALA A 62 35.37 -61.03 1.93
CA ALA A 62 35.53 -60.56 0.56
C ALA A 62 37.03 -60.48 0.23
N ALA A 63 37.43 -61.10 -0.88
CA ALA A 63 38.80 -61.02 -1.36
C ALA A 63 39.18 -59.55 -1.67
N GLN A 64 40.44 -59.21 -1.43
CA GLN A 64 40.97 -57.86 -1.72
C GLN A 64 41.18 -57.66 -3.23
N GLU A 65 40.09 -57.47 -3.98
CA GLU A 65 40.21 -56.87 -5.31
C GLU A 65 40.60 -55.40 -5.16
N SER A 66 41.86 -55.11 -5.49
CA SER A 66 42.47 -53.78 -5.34
C SER A 66 41.96 -52.81 -6.41
N THR A 67 40.73 -52.31 -6.23
CA THR A 67 40.25 -51.14 -6.95
C THR A 67 40.99 -49.91 -6.44
N ALA A 68 42.18 -49.64 -6.99
CA ALA A 68 42.91 -48.42 -6.71
C ALA A 68 42.01 -47.21 -7.04
N ALA A 69 41.86 -46.30 -6.07
CA ALA A 69 41.21 -45.02 -6.32
C ALA A 69 41.96 -44.29 -7.44
N PRO A 70 41.26 -43.53 -8.32
CA PRO A 70 41.92 -42.75 -9.35
C PRO A 70 42.93 -41.80 -8.69
N ALA A 71 44.20 -41.92 -9.04
CA ALA A 71 45.25 -41.09 -8.49
C ALA A 71 44.94 -39.62 -8.81
N VAL A 72 44.77 -38.79 -7.77
CA VAL A 72 44.47 -37.37 -7.93
C VAL A 72 45.70 -36.71 -8.54
N ASP A 73 45.58 -36.18 -9.75
CA ASP A 73 46.64 -35.44 -10.41
C ASP A 73 46.91 -34.14 -9.64
N GLU A 74 47.99 -34.13 -8.86
CA GLU A 74 48.44 -32.98 -8.07
C GLU A 74 48.73 -31.75 -8.94
N ALA A 75 49.16 -31.93 -10.19
CA ALA A 75 49.42 -30.83 -11.11
C ALA A 75 48.11 -30.23 -11.65
N ALA A 76 47.12 -31.06 -11.98
CA ALA A 76 45.77 -30.59 -12.30
C ALA A 76 45.11 -29.90 -11.10
N LEU A 77 45.26 -30.44 -9.89
CA LEU A 77 44.75 -29.84 -8.65
C LEU A 77 45.43 -28.50 -8.34
N ALA A 78 46.75 -28.39 -8.51
CA ALA A 78 47.49 -27.14 -8.37
C ALA A 78 47.08 -26.09 -9.40
N LEU A 79 46.86 -26.50 -10.67
CA LEU A 79 46.35 -25.63 -11.72
C LEU A 79 44.93 -25.15 -11.43
N ALA A 80 44.05 -26.03 -10.94
CA ALA A 80 42.69 -25.70 -10.50
C ALA A 80 42.69 -24.68 -9.34
N ARG A 81 43.50 -24.93 -8.29
CA ARG A 81 43.71 -23.99 -7.16
C ARG A 81 44.18 -22.61 -7.67
N LYS A 82 45.16 -22.57 -8.58
CA LYS A 82 45.71 -21.33 -9.18
C LYS A 82 44.68 -20.56 -10.02
N ASN A 83 43.90 -21.26 -10.84
CA ASN A 83 42.83 -20.66 -11.66
C ASN A 83 41.69 -20.12 -10.78
N ALA A 84 41.34 -20.83 -9.70
CA ALA A 84 40.38 -20.38 -8.72
C ALA A 84 40.83 -19.08 -8.02
N GLU A 85 42.10 -18.99 -7.61
CA GLU A 85 42.65 -17.79 -6.99
C GLU A 85 42.66 -16.59 -7.95
N ALA A 86 43.07 -16.79 -9.21
CA ALA A 86 43.04 -15.74 -10.22
C ALA A 86 41.61 -15.21 -10.45
N ALA A 87 40.62 -16.10 -10.53
CA ALA A 87 39.21 -15.73 -10.64
C ALA A 87 38.66 -15.03 -9.38
N TYR A 88 39.05 -15.47 -8.18
CA TYR A 88 38.68 -14.82 -6.92
C TYR A 88 39.23 -13.39 -6.84
N ASN A 89 40.51 -13.19 -7.19
CA ASN A 89 41.14 -11.88 -7.19
C ASN A 89 40.54 -10.94 -8.25
N ALA A 90 40.15 -11.45 -9.42
CA ALA A 90 39.37 -10.68 -10.40
C ALA A 90 37.99 -10.25 -9.83
N GLY A 91 37.30 -11.14 -9.11
CA GLY A 91 36.05 -10.82 -8.41
C GLY A 91 36.21 -9.74 -7.33
N ARG A 92 37.33 -9.76 -6.59
CA ARG A 92 37.69 -8.76 -5.58
C ARG A 92 37.87 -7.36 -6.18
N GLU A 93 38.54 -7.23 -7.33
CA GLU A 93 38.75 -5.92 -7.97
C GLU A 93 37.50 -5.39 -8.70
N LEU A 94 36.56 -6.25 -9.09
CA LEU A 94 35.24 -5.85 -9.58
C LEU A 94 34.34 -5.40 -8.42
N TRP A 95 34.37 -6.10 -7.28
CA TRP A 95 33.65 -5.72 -6.07
C TRP A 95 34.04 -4.32 -5.57
N LYS A 96 35.35 -3.99 -5.55
CA LYS A 96 35.85 -2.66 -5.17
C LYS A 96 35.29 -1.53 -6.05
N ARG A 97 35.02 -1.82 -7.33
CA ARG A 97 34.45 -0.87 -8.31
C ARG A 97 32.92 -0.77 -8.26
N GLY A 98 32.26 -1.55 -7.41
CA GLY A 98 30.80 -1.64 -7.37
C GLY A 98 30.18 -2.49 -8.49
N GLU A 99 30.99 -3.17 -9.29
CA GLU A 99 30.56 -4.01 -10.42
C GLU A 99 30.07 -5.38 -9.92
N TYR A 100 29.09 -5.38 -9.00
CA TYR A 100 28.69 -6.55 -8.20
C TYR A 100 28.24 -7.76 -9.04
N ALA A 101 27.62 -7.51 -10.21
CA ALA A 101 27.19 -8.55 -11.15
C ALA A 101 28.38 -9.28 -11.81
N ALA A 102 29.38 -8.52 -12.28
CA ALA A 102 30.60 -9.09 -12.84
C ALA A 102 31.48 -9.74 -11.75
N ALA A 103 31.51 -9.14 -10.55
CA ALA A 103 32.17 -9.73 -9.39
C ALA A 103 31.58 -11.09 -9.01
N LEU A 104 30.23 -11.22 -9.00
CA LEU A 104 29.53 -12.48 -8.78
C LEU A 104 29.95 -13.55 -9.80
N ALA A 105 29.96 -13.22 -11.09
CA ALA A 105 30.37 -14.16 -12.14
C ALA A 105 31.81 -14.65 -11.95
N ARG A 106 32.73 -13.77 -11.53
CA ARG A 106 34.12 -14.16 -11.21
C ARG A 106 34.25 -14.99 -9.94
N TYR A 107 33.49 -14.71 -8.88
CA TYR A 107 33.44 -15.59 -7.70
C TYR A 107 32.81 -16.95 -8.01
N GLN A 108 31.76 -17.00 -8.83
CA GLN A 108 31.19 -18.26 -9.32
C GLN A 108 32.21 -19.04 -10.17
N SER A 109 32.96 -18.37 -11.05
CA SER A 109 34.04 -19.01 -11.82
C SER A 109 35.17 -19.55 -10.91
N SER A 110 35.52 -18.82 -9.84
CA SER A 110 36.44 -19.30 -8.81
C SER A 110 35.94 -20.59 -8.16
N LEU A 111 34.65 -20.65 -7.79
CA LEU A 111 34.02 -21.85 -7.24
C LEU A 111 33.93 -23.02 -8.23
N ARG A 112 33.82 -22.76 -9.55
CA ARG A 112 33.90 -23.79 -10.59
C ARG A 112 35.30 -24.44 -10.66
N PHE A 113 36.37 -23.68 -10.41
CA PHE A 113 37.74 -24.20 -10.41
C PHE A 113 38.12 -24.86 -9.07
N PHE A 114 37.85 -24.22 -7.92
CA PHE A 114 38.13 -24.79 -6.61
C PHE A 114 37.18 -24.21 -5.54
N PRO A 115 36.28 -25.01 -4.93
CA PRO A 115 35.28 -24.51 -3.97
C PRO A 115 35.83 -23.96 -2.65
N THR A 116 36.30 -22.70 -2.63
CA THR A 116 36.77 -22.02 -1.40
C THR A 116 35.63 -21.41 -0.55
N TRP A 117 35.87 -21.20 0.75
CA TRP A 117 34.93 -20.46 1.61
C TRP A 117 34.86 -18.97 1.26
N SER A 118 35.99 -18.39 0.84
CA SER A 118 36.14 -16.96 0.52
C SER A 118 35.40 -16.59 -0.77
N ALA A 119 35.41 -17.45 -1.79
CA ALA A 119 34.59 -17.26 -2.99
C ALA A 119 33.09 -17.49 -2.71
N ARG A 120 32.71 -18.44 -1.83
CA ARG A 120 31.30 -18.61 -1.39
C ARG A 120 30.77 -17.34 -0.71
N THR A 121 31.47 -16.81 0.28
CA THR A 121 31.02 -15.61 1.00
C THR A 121 31.13 -14.33 0.15
N GLY A 122 32.12 -14.25 -0.75
CA GLY A 122 32.21 -13.19 -1.76
C GLY A 122 31.02 -13.18 -2.73
N ALA A 123 30.62 -14.36 -3.23
CA ALA A 123 29.43 -14.51 -4.06
C ALA A 123 28.15 -14.14 -3.30
N GLY A 124 27.99 -14.61 -2.06
CA GLY A 124 26.86 -14.22 -1.19
C GLY A 124 26.75 -12.72 -1.00
N ALA A 125 27.86 -12.03 -0.70
CA ALA A 125 27.89 -10.58 -0.56
C ALA A 125 27.51 -9.83 -1.86
N CYS A 126 27.91 -10.34 -3.03
CA CYS A 126 27.45 -9.82 -4.32
C CYS A 126 25.94 -9.97 -4.48
N LEU A 127 25.40 -11.13 -4.15
CA LEU A 127 23.96 -11.41 -4.24
C LEU A 127 23.14 -10.48 -3.32
N VAL A 128 23.62 -10.17 -2.11
CA VAL A 128 23.01 -9.13 -1.23
C VAL A 128 22.99 -7.76 -1.92
N LYS A 129 24.10 -7.34 -2.56
CA LYS A 129 24.16 -6.04 -3.27
C LYS A 129 23.31 -6.00 -4.54
N LEU A 130 23.03 -7.15 -5.15
CA LEU A 130 22.11 -7.32 -6.29
C LEU A 130 20.65 -7.58 -5.85
N GLN A 131 20.34 -7.51 -4.55
CA GLN A 131 19.04 -7.80 -3.94
C GLN A 131 18.49 -9.23 -4.21
N ARG A 132 19.37 -10.15 -4.59
CA ARG A 132 19.09 -11.58 -4.84
C ARG A 132 19.18 -12.36 -3.51
N TYR A 133 18.32 -11.99 -2.57
CA TYR A 133 18.40 -12.45 -1.17
C TYR A 133 18.10 -13.95 -1.01
N ASP A 134 17.36 -14.57 -1.92
CA ASP A 134 17.14 -16.01 -1.96
C ASP A 134 18.48 -16.76 -2.15
N GLU A 135 19.25 -16.38 -3.16
CA GLU A 135 20.56 -16.98 -3.45
C GLU A 135 21.61 -16.63 -2.39
N ALA A 136 21.55 -15.42 -1.83
CA ALA A 136 22.46 -15.03 -0.76
C ALA A 136 22.18 -15.84 0.52
N LEU A 137 20.91 -16.08 0.87
CA LEU A 137 20.53 -16.98 1.96
C LEU A 137 21.02 -18.40 1.70
N ASP A 138 20.77 -18.97 0.51
CA ASP A 138 21.23 -20.30 0.14
C ASP A 138 22.77 -20.43 0.20
N ALA A 139 23.50 -19.45 -0.34
CA ALA A 139 24.96 -19.43 -0.38
C ALA A 139 25.61 -19.24 0.99
N PHE A 140 25.02 -18.42 1.87
CA PHE A 140 25.50 -18.26 3.24
C PHE A 140 25.14 -19.47 4.12
N GLN A 141 23.96 -20.07 3.95
CA GLN A 141 23.59 -21.29 4.66
C GLN A 141 24.37 -22.52 4.17
N SER A 142 24.79 -22.59 2.92
CA SER A 142 25.72 -23.64 2.46
C SER A 142 27.13 -23.42 3.03
N ALA A 143 27.64 -22.18 3.03
CA ALA A 143 28.92 -21.87 3.66
C ALA A 143 28.95 -22.20 5.17
N LEU A 144 27.88 -21.89 5.92
CA LEU A 144 27.78 -22.25 7.34
C LEU A 144 27.63 -23.76 7.58
N ARG A 145 27.02 -24.53 6.67
CA ARG A 145 26.90 -25.99 6.79
C ARG A 145 28.16 -26.75 6.37
N GLU A 146 28.82 -26.31 5.30
CA GLU A 146 29.95 -27.03 4.68
C GLU A 146 31.29 -26.72 5.38
N VAL A 147 31.47 -25.48 5.87
CA VAL A 147 32.74 -25.00 6.44
C VAL A 147 32.55 -24.17 7.71
N GLY A 148 31.41 -24.36 8.40
CA GLY A 148 30.96 -23.56 9.55
C GLY A 148 32.01 -23.32 10.64
N ASP A 149 32.82 -24.33 10.94
CA ASP A 149 33.80 -24.27 12.04
C ASP A 149 35.22 -23.93 11.58
N ARG A 150 35.45 -23.90 10.26
CA ARG A 150 36.68 -23.40 9.63
C ARG A 150 36.56 -21.94 9.18
N LEU A 151 35.37 -21.34 9.22
CA LEU A 151 35.14 -19.92 8.97
C LEU A 151 35.74 -19.05 10.09
N PRO A 152 36.59 -18.05 9.77
CA PRO A 152 37.10 -17.11 10.78
C PRO A 152 35.95 -16.43 11.54
N ALA A 153 36.07 -16.27 12.86
CA ALA A 153 34.96 -15.80 13.72
C ALA A 153 34.31 -14.49 13.23
N LYS A 154 35.11 -13.52 12.76
CA LYS A 154 34.62 -12.26 12.16
C LYS A 154 33.80 -12.49 10.88
N THR A 155 34.19 -13.47 10.06
CA THR A 155 33.43 -13.88 8.87
C THR A 155 32.15 -14.61 9.27
N LYS A 156 32.21 -15.55 10.22
CA LYS A 156 31.03 -16.29 10.73
C LYS A 156 29.97 -15.31 11.27
N ALA A 157 30.39 -14.30 12.05
CA ALA A 157 29.52 -13.23 12.54
C ALA A 157 28.89 -12.40 11.41
N SER A 158 29.70 -11.90 10.45
CA SER A 158 29.19 -11.08 9.33
C SER A 158 28.29 -11.86 8.35
N VAL A 159 28.45 -13.18 8.27
CA VAL A 159 27.55 -14.06 7.50
C VAL A 159 26.21 -14.25 8.22
N LEU A 160 26.21 -14.42 9.54
CA LEU A 160 24.98 -14.48 10.35
C LEU A 160 24.20 -13.16 10.32
N GLU A 161 24.90 -12.03 10.51
CA GLU A 161 24.35 -10.68 10.39
C GLU A 161 23.63 -10.45 9.04
N GLN A 162 24.24 -10.91 7.93
CA GLN A 162 23.61 -10.82 6.61
C GLN A 162 22.41 -11.76 6.45
N ILE A 163 22.45 -12.97 7.02
CA ILE A 163 21.29 -13.87 7.03
C ILE A 163 20.11 -13.23 7.77
N ASP A 164 20.33 -12.63 8.93
CA ASP A 164 19.25 -12.06 9.75
C ASP A 164 18.76 -10.72 9.17
N LEU A 165 19.65 -9.91 8.57
CA LEU A 165 19.24 -8.75 7.77
C LEU A 165 18.34 -9.17 6.60
N MET A 166 18.70 -10.21 5.85
CA MET A 166 17.88 -10.70 4.73
C MET A 166 16.54 -11.25 5.21
N ARG A 167 16.53 -12.08 6.26
CA ARG A 167 15.30 -12.54 6.91
C ARG A 167 14.37 -11.39 7.30
N SER A 168 14.95 -10.27 7.75
CA SER A 168 14.16 -9.07 8.10
C SER A 168 13.52 -8.35 6.91
N VAL A 169 13.95 -8.62 5.66
CA VAL A 169 13.43 -7.99 4.42
C VAL A 169 12.82 -8.98 3.43
N THR A 170 12.67 -10.25 3.82
CA THR A 170 11.98 -11.31 3.08
C THR A 170 10.63 -11.65 3.72
N GLY A 171 9.79 -12.39 2.99
CA GLY A 171 8.75 -13.24 3.57
C GLY A 171 9.00 -14.71 3.23
N MET A 172 8.07 -15.58 3.59
CA MET A 172 8.17 -17.03 3.40
C MET A 172 7.01 -17.55 2.55
N VAL A 173 7.27 -18.51 1.67
CA VAL A 173 6.25 -19.27 0.92
C VAL A 173 6.23 -20.71 1.41
N MET A 174 5.06 -21.21 1.82
CA MET A 174 4.82 -22.62 2.11
C MET A 174 3.80 -23.19 1.13
N VAL A 175 4.23 -24.13 0.27
CA VAL A 175 3.33 -24.88 -0.62
C VAL A 175 2.77 -26.08 0.13
N THR A 176 1.44 -26.19 0.21
CA THR A 176 0.69 -27.28 0.86
C THR A 176 -0.27 -27.95 -0.12
N GLY A 177 -0.79 -29.14 0.21
CA GLY A 177 -1.87 -29.79 -0.56
C GLY A 177 -1.51 -30.32 -1.97
N ALA A 178 -0.26 -30.20 -2.41
CA ALA A 178 0.21 -30.79 -3.66
C ALA A 178 0.50 -32.29 -3.52
N ALA A 179 0.57 -33.00 -4.63
CA ALA A 179 0.94 -34.42 -4.62
C ALA A 179 2.40 -34.63 -4.14
N PRO A 180 2.70 -35.69 -3.36
CA PRO A 180 4.07 -36.02 -2.99
C PRO A 180 4.99 -36.23 -4.21
N GLY A 181 6.21 -35.70 -4.14
CA GLY A 181 7.14 -35.67 -5.27
C GLY A 181 6.69 -34.75 -6.41
N ALA A 182 5.86 -33.73 -6.15
CA ALA A 182 5.53 -32.69 -7.13
C ALA A 182 6.60 -31.61 -7.14
N ILE A 183 7.09 -31.24 -8.32
CA ILE A 183 8.16 -30.27 -8.51
C ILE A 183 7.63 -28.86 -8.23
N VAL A 184 8.29 -28.13 -7.32
CA VAL A 184 7.96 -26.74 -6.96
C VAL A 184 8.97 -25.78 -7.57
N VAL A 185 8.47 -24.80 -8.31
CA VAL A 185 9.24 -23.74 -8.98
C VAL A 185 8.72 -22.38 -8.51
N VAL A 186 9.62 -21.46 -8.16
CA VAL A 186 9.29 -20.08 -7.73
C VAL A 186 10.10 -19.10 -8.56
N ASP A 187 9.43 -18.18 -9.25
CA ASP A 187 10.01 -17.21 -10.20
C ASP A 187 10.95 -17.86 -11.24
N GLY A 188 10.54 -19.01 -11.78
CA GLY A 188 11.31 -19.79 -12.76
C GLY A 188 12.48 -20.59 -12.16
N ARG A 189 12.61 -20.64 -10.83
CA ARG A 189 13.68 -21.37 -10.13
C ARG A 189 13.13 -22.63 -9.45
N LEU A 190 13.72 -23.79 -9.74
CA LEU A 190 13.46 -25.01 -8.98
C LEU A 190 13.80 -24.80 -7.49
N ARG A 191 12.87 -25.14 -6.59
CA ARG A 191 13.06 -25.10 -5.13
C ARG A 191 13.09 -26.47 -4.47
N GLY A 192 12.55 -27.50 -5.14
CA GLY A 192 12.58 -28.88 -4.68
C GLY A 192 11.33 -29.64 -5.07
N GLU A 193 11.10 -30.78 -4.41
CA GLU A 193 9.88 -31.57 -4.52
C GLU A 193 9.00 -31.42 -3.27
N HIS A 194 7.69 -31.47 -3.42
CA HIS A 194 6.72 -31.37 -2.32
C HIS A 194 6.61 -32.69 -1.53
N PRO A 195 6.53 -32.68 -0.19
CA PRO A 195 6.64 -31.52 0.70
C PRO A 195 8.08 -31.00 0.82
N LEU A 196 8.23 -29.68 0.75
CA LEU A 196 9.53 -29.01 0.91
C LEU A 196 9.99 -29.11 2.37
N GLY A 197 11.28 -29.39 2.59
CA GLY A 197 11.86 -29.51 3.95
C GLY A 197 11.90 -28.20 4.76
N ALA A 198 11.65 -27.06 4.12
CA ALA A 198 11.48 -25.75 4.75
C ALA A 198 10.63 -24.81 3.85
N PRO A 199 10.01 -23.75 4.41
CA PRO A 199 9.43 -22.67 3.60
C PRO A 199 10.49 -21.99 2.73
N VAL A 200 10.09 -21.54 1.53
CA VAL A 200 10.99 -20.84 0.61
C VAL A 200 11.07 -19.36 0.99
N PRO A 201 12.25 -18.80 1.31
CA PRO A 201 12.41 -17.37 1.50
C PRO A 201 12.32 -16.64 0.16
N VAL A 202 11.50 -15.59 0.10
CA VAL A 202 11.31 -14.74 -1.09
C VAL A 202 11.27 -13.26 -0.70
N LEU A 203 11.34 -12.36 -1.68
CA LEU A 203 11.25 -10.93 -1.44
C LEU A 203 9.84 -10.54 -0.93
N VAL A 204 9.68 -9.27 -0.57
CA VAL A 204 8.36 -8.71 -0.25
C VAL A 204 7.71 -8.21 -1.53
N GLY A 205 6.49 -8.68 -1.81
CA GLY A 205 5.73 -8.38 -3.01
C GLY A 205 5.23 -9.63 -3.75
N PRO A 206 4.73 -9.48 -4.99
CA PRO A 206 4.19 -10.58 -5.78
C PRO A 206 5.30 -11.53 -6.27
N HIS A 207 5.08 -12.82 -6.09
CA HIS A 207 5.92 -13.93 -6.55
C HIS A 207 5.07 -14.95 -7.33
N LEU A 208 5.63 -15.54 -8.38
CA LEU A 208 4.91 -16.55 -9.18
C LEU A 208 5.39 -17.95 -8.82
N ILE A 209 4.45 -18.77 -8.36
CA ILE A 209 4.71 -20.14 -7.91
C ILE A 209 4.08 -21.12 -8.89
N ARG A 210 4.86 -22.11 -9.31
CA ARG A 210 4.41 -23.22 -10.16
C ARG A 210 4.62 -24.55 -9.45
N VAL A 211 3.66 -25.44 -9.59
CA VAL A 211 3.74 -26.81 -9.04
C VAL A 211 3.31 -27.81 -10.12
N TYR A 212 4.12 -28.85 -10.32
CA TYR A 212 3.93 -29.83 -11.39
C TYR A 212 4.10 -31.26 -10.89
N LYS A 213 3.27 -32.17 -11.40
CA LYS A 213 3.43 -33.61 -11.28
C LYS A 213 2.99 -34.23 -12.61
N GLU A 214 3.68 -35.27 -13.07
CA GLU A 214 3.30 -36.02 -14.27
C GLU A 214 1.83 -36.49 -14.17
N GLY A 215 1.06 -36.31 -15.25
CA GLY A 215 -0.38 -36.61 -15.30
C GLY A 215 -1.31 -35.48 -14.81
N PHE A 216 -0.76 -34.43 -14.21
CA PHE A 216 -1.49 -33.25 -13.76
C PHE A 216 -1.17 -32.03 -14.62
N GLY A 217 -2.10 -31.07 -14.67
CA GLY A 217 -1.81 -29.76 -15.22
C GLY A 217 -0.79 -29.02 -14.36
N ILE A 218 0.04 -28.18 -14.97
CA ILE A 218 0.90 -27.24 -14.24
C ILE A 218 -0.01 -26.30 -13.46
N TYR A 219 0.09 -26.34 -12.14
CA TYR A 219 -0.51 -25.34 -11.26
C TYR A 219 0.34 -24.07 -11.33
N GLU A 220 -0.30 -22.91 -11.50
CA GLU A 220 0.35 -21.61 -11.56
C GLU A 220 -0.49 -20.61 -10.75
N GLU A 221 0.10 -20.01 -9.71
CA GLU A 221 -0.54 -18.97 -8.92
C GLU A 221 0.44 -17.84 -8.56
N ALA A 222 -0.06 -16.62 -8.53
CA ALA A 222 0.67 -15.43 -8.12
C ALA A 222 0.29 -15.05 -6.69
N VAL A 223 1.28 -15.08 -5.79
CA VAL A 223 1.09 -14.87 -4.35
C VAL A 223 1.83 -13.61 -3.93
N ASP A 224 1.13 -12.68 -3.28
CA ASP A 224 1.74 -11.48 -2.71
C ASP A 224 2.25 -11.77 -1.30
N VAL A 225 3.55 -11.62 -1.08
CA VAL A 225 4.24 -12.05 0.13
C VAL A 225 4.62 -10.84 0.97
N ALA A 226 3.96 -10.68 2.12
CA ALA A 226 4.23 -9.57 3.03
C ALA A 226 5.48 -9.82 3.91
N LYS A 227 6.13 -8.72 4.32
CA LYS A 227 7.35 -8.71 5.16
C LYS A 227 7.19 -9.54 6.43
N GLY A 228 8.03 -10.56 6.61
CA GLY A 228 8.02 -11.44 7.80
C GLY A 228 6.82 -12.40 7.89
N ASN A 229 5.84 -12.33 6.98
CA ASN A 229 4.71 -13.24 6.95
C ASN A 229 5.05 -14.52 6.19
N MET A 230 4.30 -15.59 6.48
CA MET A 230 4.30 -16.83 5.73
C MET A 230 3.05 -16.91 4.86
N ALA A 231 3.21 -16.84 3.55
CA ALA A 231 2.14 -17.07 2.59
C ALA A 231 2.00 -18.57 2.33
N THR A 232 0.84 -19.13 2.66
CA THR A 232 0.53 -20.55 2.48
C THR A 232 -0.29 -20.76 1.21
N LEU A 233 0.25 -21.54 0.27
CA LEU A 233 -0.38 -21.83 -1.03
C LEU A 233 -0.88 -23.28 -1.07
N PRO A 234 -2.21 -23.53 -1.02
CA PRO A 234 -2.80 -24.87 -1.15
C PRO A 234 -2.87 -25.31 -2.62
N ALA A 235 -1.73 -25.75 -3.16
CA ALA A 235 -1.53 -26.11 -4.56
C ALA A 235 -2.13 -27.47 -4.96
N ALA A 236 -3.44 -27.61 -4.81
CA ALA A 236 -4.19 -28.81 -5.19
C ALA A 236 -4.14 -29.05 -6.72
N LEU A 237 -3.33 -30.02 -7.15
CA LEU A 237 -3.12 -30.33 -8.56
C LEU A 237 -4.36 -30.96 -9.21
N LYS A 238 -4.74 -30.48 -10.39
CA LYS A 238 -5.85 -31.03 -11.19
C LYS A 238 -5.31 -32.04 -12.22
N PRO A 239 -5.86 -33.26 -12.31
CA PRO A 239 -5.55 -34.18 -13.40
C PRO A 239 -5.84 -33.57 -14.78
N LEU A 240 -5.07 -33.96 -15.80
CA LEU A 240 -5.31 -33.52 -17.18
C LEU A 240 -6.57 -34.20 -17.74
N ALA A 241 -7.65 -33.42 -17.91
CA ALA A 241 -8.93 -33.91 -18.44
C ALA A 241 -8.84 -34.32 -19.92
N GLU A 242 -8.07 -33.56 -20.71
CA GLU A 242 -7.58 -33.97 -22.02
C GLU A 242 -6.05 -33.98 -21.99
N THR A 243 -5.44 -34.98 -22.63
CA THR A 243 -3.99 -35.10 -22.77
C THR A 243 -3.59 -35.10 -24.23
N GLY A 244 -2.57 -34.34 -24.58
CA GLY A 244 -1.66 -34.69 -25.65
C GLY A 244 -0.43 -35.39 -25.08
N ARG A 245 0.44 -35.90 -25.95
CA ARG A 245 1.77 -36.37 -25.58
C ARG A 245 2.83 -35.51 -26.26
N LEU A 246 3.90 -35.20 -25.55
CA LEU A 246 5.06 -34.50 -26.08
C LEU A 246 6.27 -35.44 -25.98
N LYS A 247 6.93 -35.71 -27.11
CA LYS A 247 8.12 -36.58 -27.18
C LYS A 247 9.33 -35.75 -27.56
N VAL A 248 10.25 -35.54 -26.62
CA VAL A 248 11.43 -34.66 -26.79
C VAL A 248 12.69 -35.52 -26.89
N GLY A 249 13.36 -35.45 -28.04
CA GLY A 249 14.68 -36.05 -28.27
C GLY A 249 15.78 -35.00 -28.42
N GLU A 250 17.02 -35.42 -28.19
CA GLU A 250 18.21 -34.69 -28.62
C GLU A 250 18.76 -35.33 -29.90
N VAL A 251 19.11 -34.52 -30.90
CA VAL A 251 19.47 -34.97 -32.26
C VAL A 251 20.65 -35.96 -32.30
N ASN A 252 21.59 -35.86 -31.36
CA ASN A 252 22.77 -36.70 -31.24
C ASN A 252 22.63 -37.76 -30.13
N GLY A 253 21.44 -37.90 -29.53
CA GLY A 253 21.17 -38.82 -28.42
C GLY A 253 21.76 -38.41 -27.07
N ARG A 254 22.19 -37.15 -26.88
CA ARG A 254 22.69 -36.68 -25.58
C ARG A 254 21.57 -36.70 -24.52
N LYS A 255 21.92 -37.07 -23.29
CA LYS A 255 21.08 -36.88 -22.11
C LYS A 255 21.14 -35.41 -21.64
N MET A 256 19.99 -34.77 -21.62
CA MET A 256 19.79 -33.37 -21.22
C MET A 256 18.50 -33.27 -20.40
N GLU A 257 18.41 -32.28 -19.50
CA GLU A 257 17.18 -32.00 -18.75
C GLU A 257 16.18 -31.27 -19.66
N VAL A 258 14.99 -31.84 -19.80
CA VAL A 258 13.88 -31.32 -20.60
C VAL A 258 13.07 -30.36 -19.75
N VAL A 259 12.88 -29.13 -20.25
CA VAL A 259 12.10 -28.09 -19.59
C VAL A 259 10.92 -27.68 -20.47
N VAL A 260 9.71 -27.76 -19.92
CA VAL A 260 8.44 -27.38 -20.56
C VAL A 260 7.83 -26.24 -19.75
N ASP A 261 7.55 -25.10 -20.40
CA ASP A 261 6.99 -23.87 -19.80
C ASP A 261 7.71 -23.36 -18.53
N GLY A 262 9.02 -23.59 -18.46
CA GLY A 262 9.88 -23.23 -17.32
C GLY A 262 9.94 -24.28 -16.20
N VAL A 263 9.20 -25.39 -16.32
CA VAL A 263 9.20 -26.51 -15.39
C VAL A 263 10.08 -27.65 -15.93
N PRO A 264 11.05 -28.19 -15.16
CA PRO A 264 11.77 -29.40 -15.57
C PRO A 264 10.86 -30.63 -15.46
N VAL A 265 10.80 -31.46 -16.51
CA VAL A 265 9.87 -32.60 -16.60
C VAL A 265 10.53 -33.97 -16.72
N GLY A 266 11.83 -34.04 -17.03
CA GLY A 266 12.59 -35.30 -17.14
C GLY A 266 13.90 -35.16 -17.93
N GLU A 267 14.47 -36.27 -18.39
CA GLU A 267 15.69 -36.34 -19.21
C GLU A 267 15.40 -36.79 -20.65
N THR A 268 16.17 -36.33 -21.64
CA THR A 268 16.10 -36.86 -23.02
C THR A 268 16.61 -38.31 -23.12
N PRO A 269 15.96 -39.17 -23.92
CA PRO A 269 14.70 -38.95 -24.62
C PRO A 269 13.48 -39.03 -23.67
N TRP A 270 12.68 -37.97 -23.63
CA TRP A 270 11.51 -37.87 -22.76
C TRP A 270 10.22 -38.08 -23.57
N GLU A 271 9.23 -38.75 -22.99
CA GLU A 271 7.85 -38.72 -23.48
C GLU A 271 6.88 -38.69 -22.31
N GLY A 272 6.03 -37.66 -22.24
CA GLY A 272 5.06 -37.51 -21.17
C GLY A 272 3.76 -36.82 -21.60
N PRO A 273 2.73 -36.86 -20.75
CA PRO A 273 1.47 -36.17 -20.97
C PRO A 273 1.65 -34.65 -20.78
N VAL A 274 1.09 -33.88 -21.71
CA VAL A 274 1.04 -32.41 -21.65
C VAL A 274 -0.38 -31.97 -22.06
N SER A 275 -0.83 -30.81 -21.63
CA SER A 275 -2.09 -30.23 -22.13
C SER A 275 -2.05 -30.02 -23.65
N PRO A 276 -3.20 -30.04 -24.35
CA PRO A 276 -3.29 -29.56 -25.72
C PRO A 276 -3.04 -28.04 -25.77
N GLY A 277 -2.25 -27.56 -26.74
CA GLY A 277 -1.97 -26.13 -26.91
C GLY A 277 -0.52 -25.80 -27.26
N PRO A 278 -0.16 -24.50 -27.27
CA PRO A 278 1.21 -24.04 -27.48
C PRO A 278 2.04 -24.11 -26.18
N HIS A 279 3.20 -24.75 -26.24
CA HIS A 279 4.13 -24.97 -25.14
C HIS A 279 5.55 -24.54 -25.52
N SER A 280 6.32 -24.00 -24.58
CA SER A 280 7.75 -23.71 -24.76
C SER A 280 8.59 -24.88 -24.28
N VAL A 281 9.43 -25.43 -25.17
CA VAL A 281 10.33 -26.56 -24.86
C VAL A 281 11.78 -26.13 -25.06
N HIS A 282 12.66 -26.48 -24.11
CA HIS A 282 14.11 -26.40 -24.28
C HIS A 282 14.87 -27.49 -23.51
N LEU A 283 16.12 -27.70 -23.90
CA LEU A 283 17.07 -28.56 -23.21
C LEU A 283 18.08 -27.73 -22.42
N ARG A 284 18.45 -28.19 -21.22
CA ARG A 284 19.56 -27.65 -20.41
C ARG A 284 20.44 -28.79 -19.87
N PRO A 285 21.65 -28.51 -19.35
CA PRO A 285 22.47 -29.56 -18.73
C PRO A 285 21.73 -30.16 -17.55
N ILE A 286 21.89 -31.46 -17.30
CA ILE A 286 21.22 -32.11 -16.17
C ILE A 286 21.70 -31.49 -14.87
N THR A 287 20.77 -30.91 -14.11
CA THR A 287 21.03 -30.45 -12.75
C THR A 287 21.12 -31.69 -11.85
N PRO A 288 22.32 -32.08 -11.34
CA PRO A 288 22.43 -33.29 -10.54
C PRO A 288 21.60 -33.15 -9.28
N LYS A 289 20.74 -34.14 -8.97
CA LYS A 289 20.06 -34.20 -7.67
C LYS A 289 21.12 -34.28 -6.59
N ARG A 290 21.22 -33.21 -5.78
CA ARG A 290 22.27 -33.07 -4.77
C ARG A 290 21.99 -34.00 -3.60
N GLU A 291 22.47 -35.22 -3.67
CA GLU A 291 22.58 -36.10 -2.49
C GLU A 291 23.45 -35.40 -1.43
N LEU A 292 23.01 -35.43 -0.16
CA LEU A 292 23.66 -34.71 0.93
C LEU A 292 24.84 -35.52 1.52
N SER A 293 25.81 -35.86 0.67
CA SER A 293 27.14 -36.23 1.13
C SER A 293 27.81 -35.01 1.78
N PRO A 294 28.32 -35.09 3.02
CA PRO A 294 29.11 -34.01 3.59
C PRO A 294 30.42 -33.89 2.81
N LEU A 295 30.61 -32.76 2.11
CA LEU A 295 31.85 -32.42 1.44
C LEU A 295 32.93 -32.09 2.48
N THR A 296 33.55 -33.13 3.02
CA THR A 296 34.71 -33.03 3.89
C THR A 296 35.84 -32.32 3.15
N CYS A 297 36.31 -31.20 3.71
CA CYS A 297 37.56 -30.57 3.30
C CYS A 297 38.76 -31.33 3.90
N ASP A 298 38.82 -32.63 3.64
CA ASP A 298 40.06 -33.40 3.59
C ASP A 298 40.59 -33.34 2.15
N GLU A 299 41.88 -33.61 1.91
CA GLU A 299 42.45 -33.36 0.57
C GLU A 299 42.02 -34.39 -0.50
N THR A 300 41.33 -35.46 -0.13
CA THR A 300 40.68 -36.44 -1.03
C THR A 300 39.30 -36.00 -1.52
N ILE A 301 39.17 -34.74 -1.98
CA ILE A 301 38.04 -34.36 -2.84
C ILE A 301 38.31 -34.91 -4.23
N VAL A 302 37.54 -35.93 -4.64
CA VAL A 302 37.48 -36.41 -6.02
C VAL A 302 37.23 -35.19 -6.93
N ALA A 303 38.02 -35.06 -8.00
CA ALA A 303 37.84 -33.99 -8.98
C ALA A 303 36.36 -33.93 -9.41
N ALA A 304 35.77 -32.73 -9.44
CA ALA A 304 34.34 -32.57 -9.73
C ALA A 304 34.00 -33.34 -11.03
N PRO A 305 33.03 -34.27 -11.00
CA PRO A 305 32.84 -35.24 -12.07
C PRO A 305 32.65 -34.54 -13.40
N GLU A 306 33.20 -35.12 -14.49
CA GLU A 306 33.77 -34.48 -15.68
C GLU A 306 32.83 -33.64 -16.59
N GLY A 307 31.94 -32.83 -16.01
CA GLY A 307 31.28 -31.73 -16.69
C GLY A 307 32.24 -30.57 -16.89
N SER A 308 32.99 -30.59 -17.99
CA SER A 308 33.79 -29.44 -18.43
C SER A 308 32.93 -28.16 -18.47
N VAL A 309 33.55 -26.98 -18.38
CA VAL A 309 32.80 -25.70 -18.43
C VAL A 309 31.95 -25.60 -19.70
N GLU A 310 32.36 -26.27 -20.79
CA GLU A 310 31.63 -26.34 -22.05
C GLU A 310 30.35 -27.19 -21.94
N GLU A 311 30.37 -28.30 -21.18
CA GLU A 311 29.18 -29.13 -20.94
C GLU A 311 28.12 -28.40 -20.12
N GLN A 312 28.54 -27.65 -19.10
CA GLN A 312 27.64 -26.79 -18.34
C GLN A 312 27.04 -25.64 -19.17
N GLU A 313 27.59 -25.36 -20.36
CA GLU A 313 27.09 -24.39 -21.34
C GLU A 313 26.18 -25.01 -22.42
N LEU A 314 26.03 -26.33 -22.49
CA LEU A 314 25.19 -26.99 -23.49
C LEU A 314 23.68 -26.81 -23.25
N GLY A 315 22.92 -26.62 -24.31
CA GLY A 315 21.45 -26.61 -24.26
C GLY A 315 20.81 -26.25 -25.58
N THR A 316 19.52 -25.92 -25.56
CA THR A 316 18.83 -25.26 -26.68
C THR A 316 18.16 -23.97 -26.22
N GLU A 317 17.98 -23.05 -27.17
CA GLU A 317 17.10 -21.90 -26.94
C GLU A 317 15.62 -22.38 -26.90
N PRO A 318 14.71 -21.62 -26.28
CA PRO A 318 13.28 -21.97 -26.24
C PRO A 318 12.65 -22.10 -27.64
N VAL A 319 11.94 -23.20 -27.87
CA VAL A 319 11.18 -23.47 -29.09
C VAL A 319 9.70 -23.60 -28.76
N SER A 320 8.84 -22.95 -29.54
CA SER A 320 7.38 -23.09 -29.42
C SER A 320 6.90 -24.35 -30.14
N VAL A 321 6.10 -25.17 -29.46
CA VAL A 321 5.59 -26.46 -29.94
C VAL A 321 4.08 -26.52 -29.70
N ILE A 322 3.30 -26.88 -30.71
CA ILE A 322 1.84 -27.03 -30.57
C ILE A 322 1.51 -28.50 -30.35
N VAL A 323 1.19 -28.86 -29.11
CA VAL A 323 0.75 -30.19 -28.69
C VAL A 323 -0.71 -30.41 -29.08
N LYS A 324 -1.00 -31.53 -29.76
CA LYS A 324 -2.37 -31.91 -30.17
C LYS A 324 -3.05 -32.79 -29.12
N ALA A 325 -4.34 -32.58 -28.89
CA ALA A 325 -5.16 -33.47 -28.07
C ALA A 325 -5.15 -34.89 -28.63
N GLY A 326 -5.04 -35.89 -27.75
CA GLY A 326 -5.03 -37.32 -28.07
C GLY A 326 -3.83 -37.84 -28.87
N GLY A 327 -2.86 -36.99 -29.24
CA GLY A 327 -1.75 -37.35 -30.14
C GLY A 327 -0.37 -37.09 -29.57
N THR A 328 0.62 -37.91 -29.97
CA THR A 328 2.03 -37.68 -29.66
C THR A 328 2.65 -36.69 -30.65
N THR A 329 3.22 -35.62 -30.12
CA THR A 329 3.89 -34.54 -30.86
C THR A 329 5.41 -34.73 -30.69
N PRO A 330 6.14 -35.20 -31.73
CA PRO A 330 7.58 -35.39 -31.65
C PRO A 330 8.34 -34.09 -31.89
N VAL A 331 9.38 -33.85 -31.10
CA VAL A 331 10.29 -32.70 -31.20
C VAL A 331 11.72 -33.21 -31.09
N GLN A 332 12.56 -32.82 -32.03
CA GLN A 332 14.00 -33.10 -32.01
C GLN A 332 14.75 -31.77 -31.84
N LEU A 333 15.50 -31.67 -30.75
CA LEU A 333 16.24 -30.47 -30.38
C LEU A 333 17.74 -30.75 -30.54
N LYS A 334 18.47 -29.89 -31.25
CA LYS A 334 19.92 -30.03 -31.41
C LYS A 334 20.61 -29.21 -30.34
N VAL A 335 21.41 -29.85 -29.49
CA VAL A 335 22.21 -29.17 -28.47
C VAL A 335 23.31 -28.31 -29.10
N GLU A 336 23.43 -27.08 -28.61
CA GLU A 336 24.44 -26.09 -28.99
C GLU A 336 25.04 -25.44 -27.73
N ARG A 337 26.16 -24.72 -27.88
CA ARG A 337 26.86 -24.06 -26.76
C ARG A 337 26.26 -22.68 -26.47
N LEU A 338 25.52 -22.59 -25.38
CA LEU A 338 24.82 -21.40 -24.91
C LEU A 338 25.61 -20.72 -23.78
N GLY A 339 26.72 -20.08 -24.15
CA GLY A 339 27.66 -19.47 -23.20
C GLY A 339 27.11 -18.28 -22.39
N ALA A 340 25.99 -17.68 -22.79
CA ALA A 340 25.36 -16.58 -22.05
C ALA A 340 24.19 -17.08 -21.18
N VAL A 341 23.93 -16.39 -20.06
CA VAL A 341 22.76 -16.62 -19.20
C VAL A 341 21.88 -15.37 -19.22
N LEU A 342 20.61 -15.52 -19.62
CA LEU A 342 19.59 -14.49 -19.52
C LEU A 342 18.85 -14.61 -18.18
N ARG A 343 18.64 -13.48 -17.51
CA ARG A 343 17.89 -13.39 -16.24
C ARG A 343 16.84 -12.30 -16.36
N ILE A 344 15.57 -12.69 -16.45
CA ILE A 344 14.47 -11.76 -16.67
C ILE A 344 13.57 -11.79 -15.45
N THR A 345 13.56 -10.70 -14.69
CA THR A 345 12.70 -10.52 -13.50
C THR A 345 11.68 -9.43 -13.81
N PRO A 346 10.47 -9.76 -14.29
CA PRO A 346 9.46 -8.77 -14.59
C PRO A 346 8.85 -8.15 -13.33
N ASN A 347 8.36 -6.93 -13.46
CA ASN A 347 7.55 -6.25 -12.45
C ASN A 347 6.30 -5.67 -13.17
N PRO A 348 5.09 -6.21 -12.91
CA PRO A 348 4.76 -7.23 -11.91
C PRO A 348 5.33 -8.62 -12.24
N ALA A 349 5.51 -9.46 -11.21
CA ALA A 349 6.00 -10.83 -11.35
C ALA A 349 5.00 -11.79 -12.04
N THR A 350 3.83 -11.30 -12.47
CA THR A 350 2.87 -12.05 -13.29
C THR A 350 3.12 -11.92 -14.79
N ALA A 351 3.92 -10.96 -15.24
CA ALA A 351 3.99 -10.65 -16.67
C ALA A 351 4.55 -11.82 -17.51
N GLY A 352 3.93 -12.05 -18.67
CA GLY A 352 4.39 -12.99 -19.68
C GLY A 352 5.71 -12.53 -20.31
N VAL A 353 6.69 -13.44 -20.31
CA VAL A 353 8.03 -13.26 -20.87
C VAL A 353 8.11 -13.94 -22.23
N TYR A 354 8.70 -13.23 -23.20
CA TYR A 354 8.95 -13.73 -24.55
C TYR A 354 10.40 -13.47 -24.93
N ILE A 355 11.08 -14.45 -25.51
CA ILE A 355 12.46 -14.36 -26.00
C ILE A 355 12.47 -14.67 -27.49
N ASN A 356 12.94 -13.73 -28.31
CA ASN A 356 12.93 -13.82 -29.78
C ASN A 356 11.53 -14.16 -30.36
N GLY A 357 10.46 -13.75 -29.67
CA GLY A 357 9.07 -14.02 -30.01
C GLY A 357 8.49 -15.32 -29.41
N VAL A 358 9.33 -16.25 -28.92
CA VAL A 358 8.88 -17.46 -28.23
C VAL A 358 8.46 -17.10 -26.80
N TYR A 359 7.23 -17.42 -26.43
CA TYR A 359 6.74 -17.30 -25.04
C TYR A 359 7.44 -18.34 -24.16
N VAL A 360 8.03 -17.93 -23.04
CA VAL A 360 8.78 -18.81 -22.13
C VAL A 360 8.11 -19.01 -20.76
N GLY A 361 6.90 -18.47 -20.59
CA GLY A 361 6.14 -18.46 -19.34
C GLY A 361 5.91 -17.04 -18.79
N ARG A 362 5.14 -16.95 -17.71
CA ARG A 362 5.01 -15.78 -16.85
C ARG A 362 6.12 -15.71 -15.80
N GLY A 363 6.35 -14.51 -15.29
CA GLY A 363 7.18 -14.24 -14.12
C GLY A 363 8.67 -14.38 -14.36
N GLY A 364 9.41 -14.72 -13.32
CA GLY A 364 10.87 -14.87 -13.41
C GLY A 364 11.28 -15.94 -14.42
N TYR A 365 12.27 -15.62 -15.25
CA TYR A 365 12.92 -16.56 -16.17
C TYR A 365 14.44 -16.52 -15.96
N VAL A 366 15.04 -17.70 -15.84
CA VAL A 366 16.50 -17.88 -15.84
C VAL A 366 16.83 -19.02 -16.79
N GLY A 367 17.59 -18.74 -17.84
CA GLY A 367 17.95 -19.73 -18.85
C GLY A 367 19.16 -19.33 -19.66
N ARG A 368 19.73 -20.28 -20.41
CA ARG A 368 20.88 -20.02 -21.28
C ARG A 368 20.43 -19.50 -22.66
N ALA A 369 21.30 -18.75 -23.30
CA ALA A 369 21.13 -18.21 -24.65
C ALA A 369 22.46 -18.16 -25.40
N LYS A 370 22.39 -17.97 -26.71
CA LYS A 370 23.60 -17.72 -27.52
C LYS A 370 24.23 -16.38 -27.13
N PRO A 371 25.55 -16.20 -27.27
CA PRO A 371 26.15 -14.87 -27.22
C PRO A 371 25.67 -14.07 -28.46
N GLY A 372 25.02 -12.93 -28.26
CA GLY A 372 24.40 -12.19 -29.36
C GLY A 372 23.27 -11.24 -28.94
N LYS A 373 22.45 -10.81 -29.91
CA LYS A 373 21.30 -9.93 -29.68
C LYS A 373 20.00 -10.74 -29.57
N HIS A 374 19.29 -10.60 -28.46
CA HIS A 374 18.01 -11.25 -28.20
C HIS A 374 16.93 -10.20 -27.93
N VAL A 375 15.75 -10.36 -28.52
CA VAL A 375 14.60 -9.49 -28.25
C VAL A 375 13.81 -10.08 -27.09
N VAL A 376 13.87 -9.43 -25.93
CA VAL A 376 13.04 -9.76 -24.77
C VAL A 376 11.79 -8.88 -24.81
N LYS A 377 10.61 -9.48 -24.83
CA LYS A 377 9.32 -8.79 -24.67
C LYS A 377 8.66 -9.21 -23.37
N LEU A 378 8.07 -8.23 -22.68
CA LEU A 378 7.26 -8.38 -21.48
C LEU A 378 5.84 -7.88 -21.74
N SER A 379 4.83 -8.63 -21.29
CA SER A 379 3.42 -8.33 -21.55
C SER A 379 2.55 -8.79 -20.38
N GLU A 380 1.64 -7.94 -19.90
CA GLU A 380 0.70 -8.24 -18.81
C GLU A 380 -0.58 -7.45 -19.06
N ASP A 381 -1.75 -8.03 -18.76
CA ASP A 381 -3.04 -7.38 -19.03
C ASP A 381 -3.18 -6.07 -18.25
N GLY A 382 -3.57 -4.99 -18.94
CA GLY A 382 -3.62 -3.65 -18.35
C GLY A 382 -2.26 -3.01 -18.05
N TYR A 383 -1.17 -3.55 -18.61
CA TYR A 383 0.12 -2.86 -18.66
C TYR A 383 0.52 -2.61 -20.12
N VAL A 384 1.22 -1.50 -20.36
CA VAL A 384 1.82 -1.23 -21.67
C VAL A 384 2.96 -2.23 -21.89
N PRO A 385 2.92 -3.09 -22.92
CA PRO A 385 3.94 -4.09 -23.16
C PRO A 385 5.26 -3.43 -23.57
N VAL A 386 6.38 -4.00 -23.11
CA VAL A 386 7.73 -3.49 -23.35
C VAL A 386 8.50 -4.51 -24.19
N SER A 387 9.30 -4.05 -25.15
CA SER A 387 10.22 -4.89 -25.92
C SER A 387 11.61 -4.25 -25.94
N GLN A 388 12.64 -5.02 -25.58
CA GLN A 388 14.01 -4.55 -25.46
C GLN A 388 14.97 -5.54 -26.13
N THR A 389 15.98 -5.02 -26.83
CA THR A 389 17.12 -5.85 -27.27
C THR A 389 18.13 -5.98 -26.14
N VAL A 390 18.47 -7.20 -25.78
CA VAL A 390 19.53 -7.56 -24.82
C VAL A 390 20.72 -8.08 -25.61
N GLU A 391 21.92 -7.58 -25.32
CA GLU A 391 23.17 -8.09 -25.89
C GLU A 391 23.78 -9.11 -24.91
N ALA A 392 23.44 -10.38 -25.09
CA ALA A 392 23.79 -11.47 -24.21
C ALA A 392 25.29 -11.81 -24.31
N LYS A 393 26.00 -11.77 -23.18
CA LYS A 393 27.46 -11.97 -23.07
C LYS A 393 27.81 -13.05 -22.03
N VAL A 394 28.92 -13.73 -22.28
CA VAL A 394 29.50 -14.78 -21.41
C VAL A 394 30.05 -14.14 -20.12
N ASP A 395 29.89 -14.82 -18.98
CA ASP A 395 30.29 -14.34 -17.63
C ASP A 395 29.74 -12.93 -17.27
N GLN A 396 28.60 -12.51 -17.83
CA GLN A 396 27.86 -11.28 -17.46
C GLN A 396 26.43 -11.61 -17.02
N ASP A 397 25.86 -10.83 -16.08
CA ASP A 397 24.47 -10.98 -15.63
C ASP A 397 23.55 -10.23 -16.61
N ASN A 398 23.08 -10.93 -17.65
CA ASN A 398 22.32 -10.34 -18.75
C ASN A 398 20.86 -10.12 -18.33
N ALA A 399 20.65 -9.08 -17.51
CA ALA A 399 19.39 -8.77 -16.85
C ALA A 399 18.76 -7.44 -17.35
N PRO A 400 17.77 -7.48 -18.25
CA PRO A 400 17.05 -6.27 -18.67
C PRO A 400 16.13 -5.72 -17.56
N PRO A 401 15.89 -4.40 -17.50
CA PRO A 401 14.95 -3.79 -16.56
C PRO A 401 13.50 -4.24 -16.84
N GLY A 402 12.96 -5.12 -16.00
CA GLY A 402 11.67 -5.78 -16.23
C GLY A 402 10.41 -4.99 -15.87
N ARG A 403 10.47 -3.67 -15.61
CA ARG A 403 9.33 -2.90 -15.09
C ARG A 403 8.37 -2.48 -16.21
N LEU A 404 7.16 -3.02 -16.19
CA LEU A 404 6.05 -2.55 -17.01
C LEU A 404 5.39 -1.29 -16.42
N ARG A 405 4.76 -0.48 -17.28
CA ARG A 405 3.94 0.67 -16.88
C ARG A 405 2.46 0.28 -16.91
N LYS A 406 1.69 0.65 -15.89
CA LYS A 406 0.23 0.52 -15.95
C LYS A 406 -0.32 1.31 -17.14
N ASP A 407 -1.24 0.68 -17.86
CA ASP A 407 -2.06 1.34 -18.87
C ASP A 407 -3.35 1.80 -18.20
N TRP A 408 -3.42 3.09 -17.84
CA TRP A 408 -4.58 3.67 -17.16
C TRP A 408 -5.85 3.72 -18.03
N SER A 409 -5.78 3.42 -19.33
CA SER A 409 -6.97 3.24 -20.18
C SER A 409 -7.59 1.84 -20.06
N SER A 410 -6.88 0.89 -19.44
CA SER A 410 -7.35 -0.48 -19.30
C SER A 410 -8.47 -0.62 -18.27
N PRO A 411 -9.54 -1.39 -18.57
CA PRO A 411 -10.58 -1.75 -17.59
C PRO A 411 -10.04 -2.41 -16.30
N ARG A 412 -8.82 -2.96 -16.29
CA ARG A 412 -8.16 -3.51 -15.08
C ARG A 412 -7.91 -2.44 -14.01
N TRP A 413 -7.82 -1.16 -14.37
CA TRP A 413 -7.49 -0.05 -13.46
C TRP A 413 -8.57 1.03 -13.36
N ALA A 414 -9.72 0.87 -14.01
CA ALA A 414 -10.82 1.83 -13.91
C ALA A 414 -11.38 1.84 -12.47
N GLU A 415 -11.28 2.97 -11.76
CA GLU A 415 -12.01 3.17 -10.50
C GLU A 415 -13.52 3.01 -10.79
N ARG A 416 -14.22 2.17 -10.02
CA ARG A 416 -15.67 2.07 -10.10
C ARG A 416 -16.28 3.33 -9.47
N GLY A 417 -17.32 3.87 -10.12
CA GLY A 417 -18.06 4.99 -9.54
C GLY A 417 -18.82 4.55 -8.30
N ARG A 418 -18.85 5.42 -7.28
CA ARG A 418 -19.27 5.09 -5.91
C ARG A 418 -20.13 6.17 -5.29
N PHE A 419 -20.96 5.79 -4.32
CA PHE A 419 -21.68 6.77 -3.51
C PHE A 419 -20.77 7.38 -2.44
N LEU A 420 -20.96 8.65 -2.14
CA LEU A 420 -20.23 9.39 -1.11
C LEU A 420 -21.21 10.04 -0.14
N VAL A 421 -20.88 9.97 1.15
CA VAL A 421 -21.47 10.81 2.20
C VAL A 421 -20.37 11.59 2.89
N GLU A 422 -20.61 12.87 3.12
CA GLU A 422 -19.67 13.82 3.71
C GLU A 422 -20.36 14.69 4.75
N ALA A 423 -19.70 14.87 5.88
CA ALA A 423 -20.09 15.80 6.93
C ALA A 423 -18.99 16.85 7.09
N ARG A 424 -19.35 18.13 7.04
CA ARG A 424 -18.43 19.28 7.14
C ARG A 424 -18.91 20.24 8.23
N GLY A 425 -17.98 20.71 9.07
CA GLY A 425 -18.23 21.72 10.10
C GLY A 425 -17.23 22.87 9.96
N ASP A 426 -17.76 24.10 9.81
CA ASP A 426 -16.98 25.31 9.49
C ASP A 426 -17.22 26.44 10.50
N LEU A 427 -16.16 27.21 10.75
CA LEU A 427 -16.25 28.60 11.21
C LEU A 427 -16.57 29.49 10.01
N ALA A 428 -17.59 30.34 10.13
CA ALA A 428 -17.96 31.34 9.14
C ALA A 428 -17.56 32.75 9.62
N LEU A 429 -16.97 33.55 8.73
CA LEU A 429 -16.50 34.90 9.03
C LEU A 429 -16.88 35.86 7.89
N THR A 430 -17.44 37.02 8.22
CA THR A 430 -17.66 38.12 7.28
C THR A 430 -17.15 39.44 7.86
N PRO A 431 -16.60 40.36 7.05
CA PRO A 431 -16.27 41.70 7.52
C PRO A 431 -17.52 42.52 7.89
N SER A 432 -18.68 42.25 7.27
CA SER A 432 -19.94 42.93 7.57
C SER A 432 -21.13 42.20 6.95
N LEU A 433 -22.27 42.16 7.66
CA LEU A 433 -23.57 41.76 7.12
C LEU A 433 -24.20 42.83 6.21
N GLY A 434 -23.63 44.04 6.13
CA GLY A 434 -24.11 45.14 5.29
C GLY A 434 -25.41 45.76 5.77
N GLY A 435 -26.09 46.50 4.88
CA GLY A 435 -27.30 47.27 5.22
C GLY A 435 -26.97 48.57 5.94
N GLU A 436 -27.96 49.46 6.07
CA GLU A 436 -27.81 50.78 6.68
C GLU A 436 -27.39 50.71 8.16
N ILE A 437 -27.78 49.64 8.86
CA ILE A 437 -27.32 49.39 10.24
C ILE A 437 -25.79 49.20 10.28
N ALA A 438 -25.18 48.52 9.30
CA ALA A 438 -23.73 48.32 9.27
C ALA A 438 -22.96 49.42 8.52
N SER A 439 -23.55 50.06 7.49
CA SER A 439 -22.89 51.13 6.74
C SER A 439 -23.01 52.51 7.40
N GLY A 440 -24.01 52.73 8.26
CA GLY A 440 -24.16 53.92 9.10
C GLY A 440 -23.29 53.93 10.36
N CYS A 441 -22.29 53.04 10.45
CA CYS A 441 -21.37 52.97 11.58
C CYS A 441 -20.12 53.83 11.30
N ASP A 442 -20.19 55.11 11.65
CA ASP A 442 -19.11 56.09 11.49
C ASP A 442 -18.68 56.74 12.81
N GLY A 443 -17.71 57.67 12.74
CA GLY A 443 -17.23 58.45 13.88
C GLY A 443 -16.62 57.59 15.00
N LEU A 444 -17.38 57.42 16.10
CA LEU A 444 -17.00 56.64 17.28
C LEU A 444 -17.66 55.25 17.34
N CYS A 445 -18.48 54.89 16.35
CA CYS A 445 -19.13 53.59 16.26
C CYS A 445 -18.11 52.44 16.12
N GLN A 446 -18.43 51.28 16.70
CA GLN A 446 -17.64 50.06 16.58
C GLN A 446 -18.48 48.96 15.94
N SER A 447 -17.90 48.24 14.98
CA SER A 447 -18.53 47.09 14.32
C SER A 447 -17.69 45.84 14.56
N SER A 448 -18.30 44.76 15.05
CA SER A 448 -17.63 43.45 15.11
C SER A 448 -17.48 42.87 13.70
N LEU A 449 -16.56 41.92 13.54
CA LEU A 449 -16.72 40.94 12.45
C LEU A 449 -18.05 40.20 12.64
N GLY A 450 -18.72 39.85 11.55
CA GLY A 450 -19.80 38.87 11.61
C GLY A 450 -19.19 37.48 11.78
N VAL A 451 -19.50 36.81 12.88
CA VAL A 451 -18.94 35.50 13.26
C VAL A 451 -20.04 34.45 13.30
N GLY A 452 -19.75 33.25 12.82
CA GLY A 452 -20.78 32.25 12.61
C GLY A 452 -20.25 30.82 12.53
N ALA A 453 -21.17 29.88 12.39
CA ALA A 453 -20.86 28.47 12.22
C ALA A 453 -21.74 27.86 11.14
N ARG A 454 -21.20 26.88 10.42
CA ARG A 454 -21.95 26.08 9.46
C ARG A 454 -21.74 24.60 9.74
N PHE A 455 -22.81 23.82 9.67
CA PHE A 455 -22.75 22.37 9.54
C PHE A 455 -23.45 21.94 8.26
N ALA A 456 -22.81 21.10 7.46
CA ALA A 456 -23.35 20.62 6.19
C ALA A 456 -23.14 19.11 6.04
N LEU A 457 -24.22 18.40 5.73
CA LEU A 457 -24.19 17.06 5.18
C LEU A 457 -24.28 17.14 3.65
N ARG A 458 -23.57 16.22 2.98
CA ARG A 458 -23.52 16.08 1.52
C ARG A 458 -23.66 14.61 1.15
N GLY A 459 -24.51 14.31 0.18
CA GLY A 459 -24.70 12.97 -0.38
C GLY A 459 -24.66 13.01 -1.89
N GLY A 460 -23.85 12.18 -2.53
CA GLY A 460 -23.61 12.23 -3.97
C GLY A 460 -22.95 10.97 -4.54
N TYR A 461 -22.57 11.05 -5.82
CA TYR A 461 -21.92 9.96 -6.56
C TYR A 461 -20.64 10.45 -7.24
N GLU A 462 -19.50 9.84 -6.90
CA GLU A 462 -18.20 10.06 -7.56
C GLU A 462 -18.07 9.11 -8.76
N PHE A 463 -18.02 9.66 -9.96
CA PHE A 463 -17.82 8.94 -11.22
C PHE A 463 -16.36 8.50 -11.41
N PRO A 464 -16.07 7.53 -12.30
CA PRO A 464 -14.70 7.05 -12.60
C PRO A 464 -13.66 8.11 -13.03
N GLY A 465 -14.09 9.33 -13.36
CA GLY A 465 -13.22 10.48 -13.66
C GLY A 465 -12.95 11.42 -12.47
N GLY A 466 -13.37 11.08 -11.25
CA GLY A 466 -13.20 11.92 -10.06
C GLY A 466 -14.13 13.14 -9.97
N LEU A 467 -15.10 13.24 -10.88
CA LEU A 467 -16.24 14.16 -10.79
C LEU A 467 -17.25 13.60 -9.78
N ASN A 468 -17.74 14.42 -8.86
CA ASN A 468 -18.78 14.12 -7.89
C ASN A 468 -19.96 15.07 -8.10
N ILE A 469 -21.19 14.54 -8.08
CA ILE A 469 -22.43 15.32 -8.13
C ILE A 469 -23.36 14.82 -7.03
N GLY A 470 -24.00 15.73 -6.30
CA GLY A 470 -24.87 15.40 -5.19
C GLY A 470 -25.72 16.55 -4.67
N LEU A 471 -26.36 16.31 -3.53
CA LEU A 471 -27.14 17.29 -2.78
C LEU A 471 -26.46 17.62 -1.46
N THR A 472 -26.79 18.77 -0.90
CA THR A 472 -26.39 19.18 0.45
C THR A 472 -27.58 19.67 1.27
N ALA A 473 -27.56 19.38 2.56
CA ALA A 473 -28.48 19.88 3.55
C ALA A 473 -27.71 20.22 4.83
N GLY A 474 -28.11 21.25 5.57
CA GLY A 474 -27.34 21.72 6.71
C GLY A 474 -27.99 22.86 7.48
N TYR A 475 -27.18 23.54 8.28
CA TYR A 475 -27.56 24.69 9.07
C TYR A 475 -26.43 25.73 9.05
N PHE A 476 -26.80 27.00 8.93
CA PHE A 476 -25.92 28.16 8.93
C PHE A 476 -26.40 29.15 9.99
N GLN A 477 -25.48 29.68 10.79
CA GLN A 477 -25.76 30.77 11.72
C GLN A 477 -24.64 31.79 11.69
N MET A 478 -24.97 33.07 11.84
CA MET A 478 -24.00 34.16 11.91
C MET A 478 -24.54 35.31 12.76
N GLN A 479 -23.70 35.91 13.58
CA GLN A 479 -24.00 37.05 14.44
C GLN A 479 -23.02 38.19 14.18
N GLN A 480 -23.51 39.43 14.11
CA GLN A 480 -22.68 40.63 14.15
C GLN A 480 -23.25 41.61 15.19
N THR A 481 -22.37 42.24 15.97
CA THR A 481 -22.75 43.27 16.95
C THR A 481 -22.11 44.60 16.55
N ILE A 482 -22.90 45.67 16.61
CA ILE A 482 -22.49 47.04 16.26
C ILE A 482 -22.86 47.92 17.45
N THR A 483 -21.95 48.78 17.92
CA THR A 483 -22.16 49.60 19.12
C THR A 483 -21.83 51.07 18.90
N GLY A 484 -22.58 51.95 19.57
CA GLY A 484 -22.40 53.40 19.45
C GLY A 484 -22.74 53.98 18.08
N ARG A 485 -23.54 53.29 17.26
CA ARG A 485 -23.96 53.78 15.94
C ARG A 485 -24.86 55.01 16.09
N PRO A 486 -24.63 56.13 15.40
CA PRO A 486 -25.59 57.24 15.39
C PRO A 486 -26.98 56.79 14.96
N THR A 487 -28.01 57.26 15.65
CA THR A 487 -29.42 56.93 15.34
C THR A 487 -30.34 58.11 15.63
N SER A 488 -31.51 58.10 15.01
CA SER A 488 -32.61 59.02 15.30
C SER A 488 -33.82 58.25 15.83
N PHE A 489 -34.39 58.75 16.92
CA PHE A 489 -35.61 58.24 17.53
C PHE A 489 -36.67 59.34 17.45
N SER A 490 -37.82 59.03 16.85
CA SER A 490 -38.88 60.02 16.63
C SER A 490 -40.07 59.73 17.55
N ILE A 491 -40.41 60.71 18.39
CA ILE A 491 -41.62 60.75 19.21
C ILE A 491 -42.81 61.03 18.30
N ILE A 492 -43.95 60.42 18.59
CA ILE A 492 -45.13 60.34 17.74
C ILE A 492 -46.34 60.82 18.53
N ASP A 493 -47.14 61.71 17.95
CA ASP A 493 -48.44 62.07 18.48
C ASP A 493 -49.41 60.87 18.38
N ARG A 494 -50.05 60.53 19.50
CA ARG A 494 -50.89 59.33 19.67
C ARG A 494 -52.24 59.38 18.94
N GLU A 495 -52.72 60.56 18.56
CA GLU A 495 -54.01 60.72 17.86
C GLU A 495 -53.86 60.77 16.33
N THR A 496 -52.79 61.39 15.84
CA THR A 496 -52.48 61.59 14.42
C THR A 496 -51.51 60.57 13.85
N ASN A 497 -50.76 59.87 14.70
CA ASN A 497 -49.67 58.94 14.35
C ASN A 497 -48.60 59.62 13.45
N GLN A 498 -48.25 60.87 13.75
CA GLN A 498 -47.21 61.63 13.04
C GLN A 498 -46.05 62.00 14.00
N PRO A 499 -44.80 62.07 13.50
CA PRO A 499 -43.66 62.52 14.31
C PRO A 499 -43.83 63.96 14.82
N THR A 500 -43.70 64.15 16.12
CA THR A 500 -43.74 65.46 16.81
C THR A 500 -42.34 66.01 17.08
N GLU A 501 -41.43 65.13 17.51
CA GLU A 501 -40.05 65.46 17.85
C GLU A 501 -39.12 64.34 17.36
N THR A 502 -37.92 64.67 16.84
CA THR A 502 -36.90 63.67 16.51
C THR A 502 -35.63 63.96 17.30
N ARG A 503 -35.26 63.05 18.19
CA ARG A 503 -34.05 63.13 19.01
C ARG A 503 -32.92 62.31 18.41
N ALA A 504 -31.71 62.81 18.56
CA ALA A 504 -30.49 62.12 18.14
C ALA A 504 -29.89 61.36 19.33
N GLY A 505 -29.29 60.21 19.05
CA GLY A 505 -28.57 59.43 20.05
C GLY A 505 -27.73 58.34 19.41
N THR A 506 -27.51 57.24 20.13
CA THR A 506 -26.78 56.09 19.60
C THR A 506 -27.56 54.78 19.76
N ALA A 507 -27.27 53.79 18.92
CA ALA A 507 -27.83 52.46 18.98
C ALA A 507 -26.74 51.38 19.05
N ASN A 508 -26.99 50.39 19.89
CA ASN A 508 -26.30 49.12 19.92
C ASN A 508 -27.22 48.08 19.27
N HIS A 509 -26.70 47.37 18.26
CA HIS A 509 -27.40 46.36 17.48
C HIS A 509 -26.74 45.00 17.63
N THR A 510 -27.52 43.93 17.53
CA THR A 510 -27.02 42.57 17.39
C THR A 510 -27.88 41.85 16.37
N VAL A 511 -27.32 41.70 15.17
CA VAL A 511 -27.97 41.05 14.02
C VAL A 511 -27.59 39.57 14.02
N ASN A 512 -28.61 38.70 14.01
CA ASN A 512 -28.51 37.25 13.96
C ASN A 512 -29.14 36.71 12.67
N LEU A 513 -28.42 35.84 11.96
CA LEU A 513 -28.91 34.97 10.90
C LEU A 513 -28.97 33.53 11.46
N ARG A 514 -30.09 32.83 11.24
CA ARG A 514 -30.30 31.43 11.67
C ARG A 514 -31.11 30.69 10.61
N ASP A 515 -30.43 29.86 9.81
CA ASP A 515 -30.96 29.34 8.56
C ASP A 515 -30.71 27.84 8.35
N PHE A 516 -31.71 27.13 7.84
CA PHE A 516 -31.51 25.82 7.22
C PHE A 516 -30.92 26.00 5.81
N MET A 517 -29.87 25.26 5.51
CA MET A 517 -29.20 25.27 4.21
C MET A 517 -29.65 24.07 3.38
N ALA A 518 -30.01 24.29 2.11
CA ALA A 518 -30.29 23.22 1.15
C ALA A 518 -29.79 23.59 -0.24
N GLY A 519 -29.23 22.63 -1.00
CA GLY A 519 -28.69 22.92 -2.33
C GLY A 519 -28.15 21.72 -3.10
N ALA A 520 -27.66 22.00 -4.31
CA ALA A 520 -26.91 21.08 -5.15
C ALA A 520 -25.40 21.32 -5.00
N TYR A 521 -24.61 20.25 -5.13
CA TYR A 521 -23.16 20.26 -4.97
C TYR A 521 -22.48 19.49 -6.10
N GLY A 522 -21.43 20.08 -6.67
CA GLY A 522 -20.53 19.40 -7.60
C GLY A 522 -19.07 19.61 -7.19
N SER A 523 -18.21 18.60 -7.37
CA SER A 523 -16.76 18.76 -7.20
C SER A 523 -15.91 17.85 -8.09
N LEU A 524 -14.67 18.26 -8.38
CA LEU A 524 -13.73 17.54 -9.23
C LEU A 524 -12.42 17.26 -8.48
N ARG A 525 -11.96 16.00 -8.50
CA ARG A 525 -10.69 15.54 -7.93
C ARG A 525 -9.53 15.85 -8.87
N LEU A 526 -8.59 16.69 -8.43
CA LEU A 526 -7.45 17.12 -9.25
C LEU A 526 -6.21 16.21 -9.15
N SER A 527 -6.09 15.44 -8.06
CA SER A 527 -4.90 14.60 -7.80
C SER A 527 -5.26 13.43 -6.90
N GLU A 528 -4.51 12.34 -7.02
CA GLU A 528 -4.68 11.11 -6.24
C GLU A 528 -3.67 10.99 -5.09
N ARG A 529 -2.47 11.57 -5.28
CA ARG A 529 -1.39 11.54 -4.27
C ARG A 529 -1.66 12.50 -3.11
N PHE A 530 -2.34 13.60 -3.40
CA PHE A 530 -2.95 14.49 -2.42
C PHE A 530 -4.37 14.77 -2.95
N PRO A 531 -5.45 14.29 -2.30
CA PRO A 531 -6.81 14.45 -2.79
C PRO A 531 -7.32 15.89 -2.62
N VAL A 532 -6.82 16.78 -3.49
CA VAL A 532 -7.33 18.13 -3.69
C VAL A 532 -8.61 18.05 -4.51
N ARG A 533 -9.67 18.71 -4.06
CA ARG A 533 -10.91 18.91 -4.83
C ARG A 533 -11.23 20.38 -5.00
N LEU A 534 -11.69 20.76 -6.19
CA LEU A 534 -12.41 22.01 -6.41
C LEU A 534 -13.91 21.71 -6.38
N GLY A 535 -14.68 22.51 -5.66
CA GLY A 535 -16.12 22.34 -5.49
C GLY A 535 -16.90 23.61 -5.78
N LEU A 536 -18.19 23.42 -6.06
CA LEU A 536 -19.19 24.48 -6.15
C LEU A 536 -20.49 23.96 -5.54
N THR A 537 -20.99 24.66 -4.52
CA THR A 537 -22.34 24.49 -4.00
C THR A 537 -23.22 25.64 -4.50
N VAL A 538 -24.48 25.35 -4.86
CA VAL A 538 -25.51 26.37 -5.13
C VAL A 538 -26.81 25.97 -4.44
N GLY A 539 -27.52 26.92 -3.84
CA GLY A 539 -28.71 26.60 -3.06
C GLY A 539 -29.40 27.79 -2.41
N ALA A 540 -30.19 27.50 -1.37
CA ALA A 540 -30.85 28.50 -0.55
C ALA A 540 -30.57 28.30 0.95
N LEU A 541 -30.52 29.42 1.66
CA LEU A 541 -30.70 29.51 3.10
C LEU A 541 -32.16 29.87 3.39
N LEU A 542 -32.78 29.16 4.33
CA LEU A 542 -34.19 29.27 4.68
C LEU A 542 -34.32 29.38 6.20
N GLY A 543 -34.61 30.59 6.68
CA GLY A 543 -34.65 30.89 8.11
C GLY A 543 -34.95 32.35 8.40
N SER A 544 -34.50 32.79 9.57
CA SER A 544 -34.84 34.10 10.13
C SER A 544 -33.63 35.02 10.24
N VAL A 545 -33.83 36.27 9.84
CA VAL A 545 -32.97 37.40 10.25
C VAL A 545 -33.64 38.07 11.45
N GLU A 546 -32.84 38.38 12.47
CA GLU A 546 -33.24 39.00 13.74
C GLU A 546 -32.27 40.15 14.05
N ASP A 547 -32.75 41.33 14.40
CA ASP A 547 -31.95 42.42 14.99
C ASP A 547 -32.47 42.74 16.38
N SER A 548 -31.56 42.84 17.35
CA SER A 548 -31.83 43.26 18.72
C SER A 548 -31.16 44.61 18.98
N ARG A 549 -31.98 45.63 19.20
CA ARG A 549 -31.61 47.05 19.23
C ARG A 549 -31.81 47.64 20.62
N ILE A 550 -30.78 48.24 21.19
CA ILE A 550 -30.84 49.08 22.40
C ILE A 550 -30.35 50.47 22.02
N ALA A 551 -31.20 51.49 22.14
CA ALA A 551 -30.82 52.87 21.93
C ALA A 551 -30.38 53.56 23.24
N ILE A 552 -29.63 54.65 23.11
CA ILE A 552 -29.28 55.58 24.17
C ILE A 552 -29.63 56.98 23.65
N ILE A 553 -30.70 57.57 24.19
CA ILE A 553 -31.25 58.89 23.85
C ILE A 553 -31.24 59.73 25.13
N ASP A 554 -30.75 60.97 25.09
CA ASP A 554 -30.65 61.87 26.26
C ASP A 554 -29.93 61.29 27.51
N ASN A 555 -29.08 60.27 27.29
CA ASN A 555 -28.42 59.38 28.28
C ASN A 555 -29.29 58.27 28.90
N ASN A 556 -30.60 58.23 28.64
CA ASN A 556 -31.47 57.12 29.01
C ASN A 556 -31.40 55.99 27.96
N ALA A 557 -31.60 54.74 28.40
CA ALA A 557 -31.51 53.57 27.52
C ALA A 557 -32.90 53.06 27.12
N THR A 558 -33.14 52.87 25.82
CA THR A 558 -34.45 52.47 25.29
C THR A 558 -34.33 51.12 24.57
N GLY A 559 -34.97 50.08 25.11
CA GLY A 559 -34.92 48.70 24.59
C GLY A 559 -34.57 47.66 25.66
N PRO A 560 -34.22 46.41 25.27
CA PRO A 560 -34.03 45.94 23.90
C PRO A 560 -35.34 45.77 23.12
N VAL A 561 -35.35 46.27 21.89
CA VAL A 561 -36.39 45.99 20.88
C VAL A 561 -35.85 44.92 19.94
N VAL A 562 -36.62 43.86 19.69
CA VAL A 562 -36.20 42.75 18.82
C VAL A 562 -37.14 42.66 17.62
N GLN A 563 -36.60 42.90 16.42
CA GLN A 563 -37.29 42.64 15.16
C GLN A 563 -36.78 41.33 14.56
N SER A 564 -37.68 40.43 14.15
CA SER A 564 -37.30 39.25 13.36
C SER A 564 -38.28 38.98 12.21
N GLY A 565 -37.81 38.28 11.18
CA GLY A 565 -38.61 37.92 10.02
C GLY A 565 -37.97 36.82 9.17
N PHE A 566 -38.79 36.11 8.39
CA PHE A 566 -38.33 35.08 7.46
C PHE A 566 -37.82 35.72 6.17
N PHE A 567 -36.51 35.61 5.92
CA PHE A 567 -35.86 36.16 4.73
C PHE A 567 -34.97 35.07 4.09
N PRO A 568 -35.42 34.41 3.01
CA PRO A 568 -34.61 33.41 2.34
C PRO A 568 -33.46 34.07 1.59
N TRP A 569 -32.31 33.40 1.51
CA TRP A 569 -31.17 33.85 0.71
C TRP A 569 -30.84 32.81 -0.36
N LEU A 570 -30.51 33.25 -1.57
CA LEU A 570 -29.82 32.41 -2.55
C LEU A 570 -28.32 32.44 -2.26
N PHE A 571 -27.63 31.32 -2.42
CA PHE A 571 -26.18 31.27 -2.21
C PHE A 571 -25.41 30.55 -3.33
N VAL A 572 -24.17 31.00 -3.51
CA VAL A 572 -23.14 30.36 -4.34
C VAL A 572 -21.87 30.22 -3.50
N GLU A 573 -21.32 29.00 -3.42
CA GLU A 573 -20.15 28.66 -2.60
C GLU A 573 -19.10 27.91 -3.45
N PRO A 574 -18.17 28.61 -4.12
CA PRO A 574 -16.91 28.02 -4.56
C PRO A 574 -16.09 27.51 -3.36
N GLU A 575 -15.48 26.33 -3.52
CA GLU A 575 -14.78 25.59 -2.46
C GLU A 575 -13.46 24.97 -2.96
N VAL A 576 -12.44 24.96 -2.10
CA VAL A 576 -11.24 24.14 -2.24
C VAL A 576 -11.12 23.23 -1.01
N GLN A 577 -10.98 21.93 -1.24
CA GLN A 577 -10.74 20.94 -0.20
C GLN A 577 -9.36 20.30 -0.35
N VAL A 578 -8.69 20.04 0.78
CA VAL A 578 -7.44 19.26 0.86
C VAL A 578 -7.55 18.28 2.02
N GLY A 579 -7.26 17.00 1.77
CA GLY A 579 -7.36 15.97 2.82
C GLY A 579 -6.44 14.78 2.64
N LEU A 580 -6.70 13.76 3.45
CA LEU A 580 -5.97 12.51 3.54
C LEU A 580 -6.97 11.33 3.47
N ARG A 581 -6.62 10.27 2.72
CA ARG A 581 -7.34 8.98 2.78
C ARG A 581 -6.80 8.20 3.98
N LEU A 582 -7.69 7.75 4.88
CA LEU A 582 -7.34 6.96 6.07
C LEU A 582 -7.57 5.45 5.87
N GLY A 583 -8.13 5.08 4.71
CA GLY A 583 -8.39 3.72 4.26
C GLY A 583 -9.04 3.76 2.88
N GLU A 584 -9.68 2.67 2.46
CA GLU A 584 -10.37 2.60 1.17
C GLU A 584 -11.64 3.47 1.15
N HIS A 585 -12.39 3.48 2.25
CA HIS A 585 -13.68 4.17 2.38
C HIS A 585 -13.59 5.55 3.04
N PHE A 586 -12.69 5.74 4.02
CA PHE A 586 -12.64 6.97 4.83
C PHE A 586 -11.59 7.98 4.34
N SER A 587 -11.98 9.26 4.35
CA SER A 587 -11.07 10.41 4.21
C SER A 587 -11.46 11.56 5.12
N VAL A 588 -10.46 12.33 5.56
CA VAL A 588 -10.62 13.53 6.41
C VAL A 588 -9.83 14.68 5.81
N GLY A 589 -10.21 15.92 6.06
CA GLY A 589 -9.46 17.07 5.55
C GLY A 589 -9.98 18.42 5.99
N VAL A 590 -9.39 19.46 5.42
CA VAL A 590 -9.81 20.86 5.57
C VAL A 590 -10.50 21.35 4.30
N GLY A 591 -11.54 22.16 4.47
CA GLY A 591 -12.24 22.87 3.39
C GLY A 591 -12.15 24.38 3.61
N PHE A 592 -11.96 25.11 2.52
CA PHE A 592 -12.01 26.58 2.47
C PHE A 592 -12.96 27.00 1.35
N SER A 593 -13.85 27.96 1.63
CA SER A 593 -14.89 28.36 0.70
C SER A 593 -15.33 29.80 0.93
N ALA A 594 -15.83 30.46 -0.11
CA ALA A 594 -16.40 31.80 -0.04
C ALA A 594 -17.89 31.71 -0.38
N MET A 595 -18.76 31.86 0.62
CA MET A 595 -20.20 31.77 0.47
C MET A 595 -20.77 33.17 0.18
N VAL A 596 -21.21 33.38 -1.06
CA VAL A 596 -21.85 34.62 -1.51
C VAL A 596 -23.36 34.47 -1.33
N LEU A 597 -23.95 35.30 -0.48
CA LEU A 597 -25.38 35.31 -0.15
C LEU A 597 -26.06 36.51 -0.85
N VAL A 598 -27.21 36.26 -1.48
CA VAL A 598 -28.03 37.28 -2.14
C VAL A 598 -29.51 37.08 -1.74
N PRO A 599 -30.14 38.03 -1.03
CA PRO A 599 -31.53 37.90 -0.62
C PRO A 599 -32.46 38.40 -1.73
N PRO A 600 -33.55 37.68 -2.10
CA PRO A 600 -34.53 38.16 -3.08
C PRO A 600 -35.32 39.41 -2.62
N ARG A 601 -35.29 39.73 -1.32
CA ARG A 601 -35.79 40.96 -0.70
C ARG A 601 -34.87 41.30 0.47
N VAL A 602 -34.38 42.53 0.54
CA VAL A 602 -33.49 42.95 1.64
C VAL A 602 -34.30 42.99 2.96
N PRO A 603 -33.79 42.41 4.06
CA PRO A 603 -34.35 42.56 5.41
C PRO A 603 -34.41 44.03 5.84
N LEU A 604 -35.58 44.46 6.33
CA LEU A 604 -35.88 45.84 6.69
C LEU A 604 -36.40 45.91 8.14
N TRP A 605 -35.83 46.82 8.92
CA TRP A 605 -36.39 47.32 10.16
C TRP A 605 -37.61 48.20 9.83
N THR A 606 -38.67 48.11 10.62
CA THR A 606 -39.97 48.75 10.33
C THR A 606 -40.40 49.71 11.42
N GLU A 607 -40.85 50.89 11.01
CA GLU A 607 -41.33 51.99 11.88
C GLU A 607 -42.58 51.64 12.71
N GLN A 608 -43.23 50.51 12.41
CA GLN A 608 -44.43 50.03 13.10
C GLN A 608 -44.20 49.59 14.56
N MET A 609 -42.96 49.54 15.05
CA MET A 609 -42.66 49.30 16.47
C MET A 609 -42.55 50.61 17.23
N GLN A 610 -43.65 50.93 17.90
CA GLN A 610 -43.76 52.03 18.85
C GLN A 610 -43.39 51.53 20.25
N ILE A 611 -42.55 52.27 20.95
CA ILE A 611 -42.11 52.02 22.33
C ILE A 611 -42.20 53.32 23.14
N ASN A 612 -42.35 53.24 24.46
CA ASN A 612 -42.41 54.44 25.30
C ASN A 612 -41.13 55.28 25.12
N ALA A 613 -41.30 56.58 24.85
CA ALA A 613 -40.21 57.53 24.66
C ALA A 613 -39.67 58.12 25.98
N HIS A 614 -40.36 57.83 27.09
CA HIS A 614 -40.12 58.32 28.44
C HIS A 614 -40.14 57.11 29.39
N ASP A 615 -39.21 57.06 30.35
CA ASP A 615 -39.11 56.00 31.37
C ASP A 615 -38.76 56.66 32.72
N ASP A 616 -39.50 57.71 33.03
CA ASP A 616 -39.29 58.55 34.21
C ASP A 616 -40.15 58.01 35.36
N ASP A 617 -39.51 57.32 36.31
CA ASP A 617 -40.08 56.73 37.54
C ASP A 617 -40.53 57.80 38.58
N THR A 618 -40.92 58.98 38.10
CA THR A 618 -41.43 60.10 38.88
C THR A 618 -42.96 60.18 38.76
N GLY A 619 -43.66 59.45 39.63
CA GLY A 619 -45.12 59.35 39.62
C GLY A 619 -45.85 60.64 40.08
N ASP A 620 -45.92 61.64 39.21
CA ASP A 620 -46.85 62.77 39.28
C ASP A 620 -47.81 62.72 38.06
N ASP A 621 -49.11 62.95 38.27
CA ASP A 621 -50.17 62.69 37.29
C ASP A 621 -50.22 63.69 36.11
N VAL A 622 -49.55 63.39 34.98
CA VAL A 622 -49.94 63.91 33.64
C VAL A 622 -49.80 62.79 32.58
N ALA A 623 -50.88 62.56 31.82
CA ALA A 623 -51.00 61.43 30.89
C ALA A 623 -50.32 61.64 29.52
N ASN A 624 -48.99 61.83 29.50
CA ASN A 624 -48.17 61.82 28.30
C ASN A 624 -47.35 60.52 28.19
N ASP A 625 -48.04 59.40 27.93
CA ASP A 625 -47.42 58.16 27.41
C ASP A 625 -46.96 58.41 25.95
N ASP A 626 -45.96 59.27 25.77
CA ASP A 626 -45.45 59.60 24.45
C ASP A 626 -44.73 58.37 23.86
N LEU A 627 -45.22 57.92 22.70
CA LEU A 627 -44.67 56.78 21.98
C LEU A 627 -43.62 57.26 20.97
N GLY A 628 -42.59 56.46 20.73
CA GLY A 628 -41.57 56.75 19.72
C GLY A 628 -41.19 55.54 18.88
N GLN A 629 -40.68 55.81 17.68
CA GLN A 629 -40.24 54.83 16.69
C GLN A 629 -38.83 55.13 16.20
N PHE A 630 -38.12 54.08 15.76
CA PHE A 630 -36.94 54.22 14.91
C PHE A 630 -37.36 54.36 13.44
N SER A 631 -36.54 55.02 12.64
CA SER A 631 -36.69 55.07 11.18
C SER A 631 -36.55 53.67 10.54
N ALA A 632 -37.13 53.50 9.35
CA ALA A 632 -36.91 52.31 8.54
C ALA A 632 -35.43 52.21 8.10
N GLU A 633 -34.82 51.03 8.28
CA GLU A 633 -33.40 50.80 7.99
C GLU A 633 -33.18 49.36 7.50
N THR A 634 -32.33 49.16 6.49
CA THR A 634 -31.94 47.81 6.04
C THR A 634 -31.03 47.13 7.06
N ILE A 635 -31.45 45.94 7.52
CA ILE A 635 -30.75 45.16 8.57
C ILE A 635 -29.49 44.47 8.02
N THR A 636 -29.50 44.12 6.72
CA THR A 636 -28.38 43.49 6.03
C THR A 636 -28.25 44.01 4.60
N GLY A 637 -27.13 43.70 3.94
CA GLY A 637 -26.85 44.12 2.56
C GLY A 637 -27.55 43.28 1.50
N SER A 638 -27.61 43.84 0.28
CA SER A 638 -28.07 43.13 -0.93
C SER A 638 -27.11 42.04 -1.42
N VAL A 639 -25.87 42.05 -0.94
CA VAL A 639 -24.89 40.96 -1.08
C VAL A 639 -24.11 40.85 0.24
N VAL A 640 -23.96 39.63 0.76
CA VAL A 640 -23.10 39.33 1.91
C VAL A 640 -22.10 38.25 1.50
N VAL A 641 -20.85 38.36 1.94
CA VAL A 641 -19.81 37.36 1.64
C VAL A 641 -19.25 36.81 2.95
N ALA A 642 -19.48 35.53 3.20
CA ALA A 642 -18.97 34.80 4.35
C ALA A 642 -17.89 33.80 3.93
N MET A 643 -16.66 33.99 4.42
CA MET A 643 -15.59 32.99 4.28
C MET A 643 -15.86 31.86 5.26
N THR A 644 -15.94 30.61 4.78
CA THR A 644 -16.16 29.42 5.61
C THR A 644 -14.95 28.50 5.54
N GLN A 645 -14.42 28.15 6.71
CA GLN A 645 -13.22 27.33 6.85
C GLN A 645 -13.40 26.30 7.97
N GLY A 646 -13.00 25.06 7.73
CA GLY A 646 -13.35 23.98 8.63
C GLY A 646 -12.87 22.60 8.24
N LEU A 647 -13.38 21.60 8.95
CA LEU A 647 -13.02 20.20 8.83
C LEU A 647 -14.15 19.41 8.16
N TYR A 648 -13.78 18.45 7.31
CA TYR A 648 -14.71 17.47 6.76
C TYR A 648 -14.27 16.03 7.03
N ILE A 649 -15.26 15.15 7.16
CA ILE A 649 -15.13 13.70 7.18
C ILE A 649 -16.00 13.15 6.05
N ARG A 650 -15.43 12.28 5.21
CA ARG A 650 -16.11 11.68 4.06
C ARG A 650 -15.94 10.17 4.07
N TYR A 651 -17.04 9.46 3.86
CA TYR A 651 -17.13 8.03 3.64
C TYR A 651 -17.58 7.75 2.20
N GLY A 652 -17.02 6.72 1.57
CA GLY A 652 -17.47 6.20 0.27
C GLY A 652 -17.91 4.75 0.37
N PHE A 653 -18.98 4.40 -0.36
CA PHE A 653 -19.59 3.07 -0.42
C PHE A 653 -19.13 2.32 -1.67
#